data_AF-A0A1B7X3B9-F1
#
_entry.id   AF-A0A1B7X3B9-F1
#
_cell.length_a   1.000
_cell.length_b   1.000
_cell.length_c   1.000
_cell.angle_alpha   90.00
_cell.angle_beta   90.00
_cell.angle_gamma   90.00
#
_symmetry.space_group_name_H-M   'P 1'
#
loop_
_entity.id
_entity.type
_entity.pdbx_description
1 polymer ?
#
loop_
_entity_poly.entity_id
_entity_poly.type
_entity_poly.pdbx_seq_one_letter_code
_entity_poly.pdbx_strand_id
1 'polypeptide(L)'
;MKDFEVLMISVEWESRDKYLSITKSARPLKPTIKPANINTYEYDIVLYTQEDGKYFQFCVKTPHTPFLKGSDGKYHESLFNLKDDLWIIKREWEIGQRGIGYHHCPSINTIGQIEIGILDNFISIDINSNILDFDFEQLKNDFEGELWNLITSQKSKITSSRLELKYYDKIFRYSESKSIIDFLKAYDAIETKPKSELLTSKGIAKIEKVKPIAETYRKLVSIGGSARVLPSKTFIENYDIYENRYLCLMLNSIYKIVSNNINYTSKQLESLEFKINDKKAKIKVLNDPNPQVNQEEIIEEILLQEKKVQNMEEEWQNISRNMPFDSQQKFYTLSIYIKYKHKKSNSGFWCKTDKTPFCLINFPYACLNYLEEEQKYTFEFSFIKDRDIRVDKGKTYPQFTITGIKKIEPYLIEVEKNILNQRLNNKQKLESNNWVQILTQKDIKERENQVKTLENDIKKLEKQIKDLDEFVKEQQKLLPLIEQRIRKTFFKTIKWQNIQGFTSSMTFIQNISYRNALNSYKEILKSEGIDLEVFDLYEKATTYGMREIPQIYELWCLVSIIKTLKEPYGFQYKSQDIRTLLKVINPENNNLNNQVTINFEGDLNGRKITLYYQKTLPNNKRPDFLLEISINDRKIYLVLDAKFKNYNYKKSLNYEIKNLNDKYSDTDYYVFILHPCNDLTGEKKPVKMTNHGGDKIYFGEEEDQKPTFPFHKYGYIIHKPNFTDNLKKLIGMAFEYLLESNKNANNGTTKDPKPTNDLFCLNCGSTSVDLHPKQDAKKYTADCRTCGHQTHINYCWNCSTKLFKHGYYWDYHKTSVWSSFDIHCPNCGMAFADKP
;
A
#
# COMPACT_ATOMS: atom_id res chain seq x y z
N MET A 1 -40.20 6.13 22.40
CA MET A 1 -38.82 6.52 22.80
C MET A 1 -37.98 5.25 22.71
N LYS A 2 -36.68 5.36 22.45
CA LYS A 2 -35.80 4.18 22.33
C LYS A 2 -35.58 3.58 23.71
N ASP A 3 -36.27 2.48 23.99
CA ASP A 3 -36.11 1.73 25.24
C ASP A 3 -35.05 0.61 25.09
N PHE A 4 -34.19 0.68 24.08
CA PHE A 4 -33.11 -0.28 23.86
C PHE A 4 -31.80 0.38 23.42
N GLU A 5 -30.69 -0.27 23.75
CA GLU A 5 -29.32 0.08 23.38
C GLU A 5 -28.60 -1.18 22.86
N VAL A 6 -27.86 -1.07 21.74
CA VAL A 6 -27.03 -2.17 21.23
C VAL A 6 -25.58 -1.90 21.63
N LEU A 7 -24.96 -2.89 22.26
CA LEU A 7 -23.62 -2.83 22.86
C LEU A 7 -22.78 -4.00 22.37
N MET A 8 -21.46 -3.90 22.55
CA MET A 8 -20.56 -5.05 22.48
C MET A 8 -20.14 -5.42 23.90
N ILE A 9 -20.23 -6.70 24.27
CA ILE A 9 -19.80 -7.21 25.58
C ILE A 9 -18.93 -8.45 25.45
N SER A 10 -18.00 -8.63 26.39
CA SER A 10 -17.28 -9.87 26.61
C SER A 10 -17.78 -10.53 27.88
N VAL A 11 -18.08 -11.83 27.82
CA VAL A 11 -18.56 -12.61 28.96
C VAL A 11 -17.52 -13.67 29.30
N GLU A 12 -17.00 -13.60 30.51
CA GLU A 12 -16.06 -14.59 31.04
C GLU A 12 -16.86 -15.68 31.77
N TRP A 13 -16.80 -16.92 31.29
CA TRP A 13 -17.59 -18.03 31.83
C TRP A 13 -16.79 -18.85 32.86
N GLU A 14 -17.40 -19.15 34.01
CA GLU A 14 -16.88 -20.09 35.00
C GLU A 14 -17.22 -21.54 34.60
N SER A 15 -18.45 -21.73 34.12
CA SER A 15 -19.03 -23.00 33.69
C SER A 15 -20.19 -22.74 32.73
N ARG A 16 -20.79 -23.81 32.19
CA ARG A 16 -21.92 -23.75 31.23
C ARG A 16 -23.10 -22.88 31.70
N ASP A 17 -23.30 -22.78 33.01
CA ASP A 17 -24.47 -22.10 33.59
C ASP A 17 -24.11 -20.88 34.42
N LYS A 18 -22.82 -20.56 34.56
CA LYS A 18 -22.34 -19.49 35.44
C LYS A 18 -21.23 -18.66 34.79
N TYR A 19 -21.40 -17.34 34.77
CA TYR A 19 -20.38 -16.40 34.31
C TYR A 19 -19.70 -15.68 35.50
N LEU A 20 -18.42 -15.38 35.35
CA LEU A 20 -17.56 -14.67 36.32
C LEU A 20 -17.70 -13.16 36.19
N SER A 21 -17.57 -12.65 34.97
CA SER A 21 -17.52 -11.21 34.71
C SER A 21 -18.11 -10.85 33.35
N ILE A 22 -18.65 -9.63 33.25
CA ILE A 22 -19.10 -9.02 32.00
C ILE A 22 -18.29 -7.74 31.81
N THR A 23 -17.58 -7.63 30.69
CA THR A 23 -16.84 -6.44 30.31
C THR A 23 -17.56 -5.77 29.13
N LYS A 24 -17.89 -4.48 29.25
CA LYS A 24 -18.46 -3.71 28.13
C LYS A 24 -17.34 -3.18 27.25
N SER A 25 -17.55 -3.20 25.94
CA SER A 25 -16.61 -2.62 24.98
C SER A 25 -16.51 -1.11 25.18
N ALA A 26 -15.32 -0.57 24.96
CA ALA A 26 -15.10 0.88 24.97
C ALA A 26 -15.66 1.57 23.70
N ARG A 27 -16.03 0.79 22.67
CA ARG A 27 -16.48 1.28 21.37
C ARG A 27 -18.02 1.32 21.31
N PRO A 28 -18.64 2.51 21.17
CA PRO A 28 -20.10 2.61 21.06
C PRO A 28 -20.57 2.20 19.67
N LEU A 29 -21.59 1.34 19.61
CA LEU A 29 -22.29 1.01 18.36
C LEU A 29 -23.33 2.08 18.05
N LYS A 30 -23.33 2.59 16.80
CA LYS A 30 -24.31 3.58 16.33
C LYS A 30 -25.16 2.98 15.21
N PRO A 31 -26.49 3.13 15.24
CA PRO A 31 -27.35 2.64 14.18
C PRO A 31 -27.29 3.55 12.95
N THR A 32 -27.33 2.94 11.78
CA THR A 32 -27.74 3.59 10.53
C THR A 32 -29.26 3.54 10.44
N ILE A 33 -29.90 4.71 10.25
CA ILE A 33 -31.36 4.83 10.09
C ILE A 33 -31.65 5.05 8.61
N LYS A 34 -32.42 4.15 7.98
CA LYS A 34 -32.86 4.32 6.60
C LYS A 34 -34.07 5.28 6.54
N PRO A 35 -34.09 6.29 5.65
CA PRO A 35 -35.19 7.26 5.57
C PRO A 35 -36.58 6.65 5.31
N ALA A 36 -36.63 5.42 4.79
CA ALA A 36 -37.86 4.75 4.38
C ALA A 36 -38.50 3.84 5.45
N ASN A 37 -37.84 3.55 6.57
CA ASN A 37 -38.36 2.65 7.63
C ASN A 37 -38.05 3.21 9.03
N ILE A 38 -39.06 3.80 9.66
CA ILE A 38 -38.94 4.56 10.92
C ILE A 38 -38.60 3.67 12.13
N ASN A 39 -38.84 2.35 12.03
CA ASN A 39 -38.65 1.39 13.14
C ASN A 39 -37.54 0.34 12.88
N THR A 40 -36.73 0.51 11.83
CA THR A 40 -35.63 -0.41 11.51
C THR A 40 -34.28 0.24 11.78
N TYR A 41 -33.44 -0.44 12.57
CA TYR A 41 -32.13 0.02 12.97
C TYR A 41 -31.06 -0.95 12.48
N GLU A 42 -30.12 -0.45 11.68
CA GLU A 42 -29.05 -1.26 11.11
C GLU A 42 -27.74 -0.99 11.84
N TYR A 43 -27.04 -2.04 12.24
CA TYR A 43 -25.74 -1.98 12.91
C TYR A 43 -24.73 -2.83 12.14
N ASP A 44 -23.50 -2.34 12.06
CA ASP A 44 -22.38 -3.07 11.46
C ASP A 44 -21.44 -3.56 12.57
N ILE A 45 -21.13 -4.86 12.55
CA ILE A 45 -20.09 -5.46 13.40
C ILE A 45 -19.13 -6.32 12.56
N VAL A 46 -17.95 -6.62 13.13
CA VAL A 46 -16.89 -7.41 12.48
C VAL A 46 -16.62 -8.67 13.29
N LEU A 47 -16.35 -9.78 12.58
CA LEU A 47 -15.95 -11.04 13.21
C LEU A 47 -14.72 -10.87 14.11
N TYR A 48 -14.64 -11.67 15.17
CA TYR A 48 -13.51 -11.71 16.10
C TYR A 48 -13.13 -10.35 16.73
N THR A 49 -14.11 -9.47 16.98
CA THR A 49 -13.85 -8.20 17.68
C THR A 49 -13.18 -8.47 19.04
N GLN A 50 -11.97 -7.95 19.26
CA GLN A 50 -11.18 -8.17 20.46
C GLN A 50 -10.72 -6.86 21.11
N GLU A 51 -10.88 -6.73 22.43
CA GLU A 51 -10.34 -5.61 23.23
C GLU A 51 -9.65 -6.19 24.47
N ASP A 52 -8.45 -5.70 24.81
CA ASP A 52 -7.64 -6.17 25.95
C ASP A 52 -7.48 -7.70 26.03
N GLY A 53 -7.36 -8.37 24.87
CA GLY A 53 -7.22 -9.81 24.79
C GLY A 53 -8.53 -10.61 24.91
N LYS A 54 -9.68 -9.95 25.09
CA LYS A 54 -11.01 -10.58 25.23
C LYS A 54 -11.85 -10.43 23.97
N TYR A 55 -12.60 -11.47 23.60
CA TYR A 55 -13.53 -11.42 22.47
C TYR A 55 -14.88 -10.82 22.89
N PHE A 56 -15.44 -9.97 22.03
CA PHE A 56 -16.70 -9.28 22.25
C PHE A 56 -17.77 -9.76 21.26
N GLN A 57 -18.97 -10.00 21.77
CA GLN A 57 -20.18 -10.29 21.02
C GLN A 57 -21.14 -9.10 21.11
N PHE A 58 -22.09 -8.99 20.17
CA PHE A 58 -23.16 -8.03 20.34
C PHE A 58 -24.05 -8.42 21.53
N CYS A 59 -24.63 -7.40 22.15
CA CYS A 59 -25.62 -7.51 23.21
C CYS A 59 -26.68 -6.42 23.02
N VAL A 60 -27.94 -6.75 23.30
CA VAL A 60 -29.03 -5.78 23.33
C VAL A 60 -29.38 -5.52 24.80
N LYS A 61 -29.29 -4.27 25.25
CA LYS A 61 -29.77 -3.84 26.55
C LYS A 61 -31.20 -3.32 26.40
N THR A 62 -32.18 -3.98 27.01
CA THR A 62 -33.60 -3.62 26.89
C THR A 62 -34.43 -4.25 28.02
N PRO A 63 -35.40 -3.54 28.61
CA PRO A 63 -36.33 -4.12 29.59
C PRO A 63 -37.34 -5.08 28.95
N HIS A 64 -37.42 -5.11 27.61
CA HIS A 64 -38.29 -5.99 26.85
C HIS A 64 -37.54 -7.22 26.31
N THR A 65 -38.22 -8.36 26.22
CA THR A 65 -37.66 -9.60 25.67
C THR A 65 -37.41 -9.49 24.15
N PRO A 66 -36.14 -9.56 23.69
CA PRO A 66 -35.80 -9.58 22.27
C PRO A 66 -35.93 -10.98 21.69
N PHE A 67 -36.42 -11.08 20.45
CA PHE A 67 -36.57 -12.33 19.72
C PHE A 67 -35.70 -12.37 18.46
N LEU A 68 -35.06 -13.51 18.22
CA LEU A 68 -34.25 -13.78 17.03
C LEU A 68 -35.13 -14.27 15.86
N LYS A 69 -34.87 -13.78 14.66
CA LYS A 69 -35.54 -14.24 13.43
C LYS A 69 -34.94 -15.57 12.95
N GLY A 70 -35.81 -16.56 12.74
CA GLY A 70 -35.48 -17.86 12.17
C GLY A 70 -35.39 -17.85 10.64
N SER A 71 -34.94 -18.97 10.08
CA SER A 71 -34.79 -19.17 8.63
C SER A 71 -36.12 -19.23 7.87
N ASP A 72 -37.23 -19.44 8.56
CA ASP A 72 -38.59 -19.39 8.04
C ASP A 72 -39.16 -17.95 7.98
N GLY A 73 -38.37 -16.96 8.39
CA GLY A 73 -38.71 -15.55 8.37
C GLY A 73 -39.52 -15.07 9.57
N LYS A 74 -39.79 -15.94 10.55
CA LYS A 74 -40.55 -15.61 11.78
C LYS A 74 -39.62 -15.45 12.98
N TYR A 75 -40.09 -14.76 14.01
CA TYR A 75 -39.36 -14.54 15.27
C TYR A 75 -39.72 -15.62 16.29
N HIS A 76 -38.74 -16.39 16.76
CA HIS A 76 -38.99 -17.61 17.54
C HIS A 76 -38.23 -17.67 18.85
N GLU A 77 -36.90 -17.57 18.80
CA GLU A 77 -36.04 -17.80 19.96
C GLU A 77 -35.80 -16.49 20.72
N SER A 78 -36.23 -16.42 21.97
CA SER A 78 -35.82 -15.32 22.85
C SER A 78 -34.31 -15.38 23.07
N LEU A 79 -33.65 -14.23 23.05
CA LEU A 79 -32.25 -14.15 23.44
C LEU A 79 -32.08 -14.56 24.91
N PHE A 80 -30.86 -14.91 25.31
CA PHE A 80 -30.54 -15.27 26.68
C PHE A 80 -30.31 -14.01 27.52
N ASN A 81 -31.07 -13.87 28.61
CA ASN A 81 -30.95 -12.76 29.55
C ASN A 81 -29.76 -12.97 30.51
N LEU A 82 -28.83 -12.03 30.48
CA LEU A 82 -27.85 -11.77 31.54
C LEU A 82 -28.43 -10.74 32.52
N LYS A 83 -27.72 -10.47 33.63
CA LYS A 83 -28.14 -9.44 34.59
C LYS A 83 -28.21 -8.05 33.93
N ASP A 84 -29.02 -7.17 34.53
CA ASP A 84 -29.20 -5.77 34.12
C ASP A 84 -29.76 -5.57 32.72
N ASP A 85 -30.75 -6.41 32.35
CA ASP A 85 -31.47 -6.32 31.08
C ASP A 85 -30.58 -6.49 29.83
N LEU A 86 -29.45 -7.19 29.98
CA LEU A 86 -28.49 -7.47 28.91
C LEU A 86 -28.82 -8.80 28.23
N TRP A 87 -29.15 -8.77 26.95
CA TRP A 87 -29.55 -9.95 26.18
C TRP A 87 -28.49 -10.34 25.16
N ILE A 88 -28.14 -11.62 25.08
CA ILE A 88 -27.13 -12.18 24.15
C ILE A 88 -27.65 -13.42 23.42
N ILE A 89 -26.98 -13.81 22.35
CA ILE A 89 -27.19 -15.13 21.74
C ILE A 89 -26.34 -16.17 22.52
N LYS A 90 -26.99 -17.13 23.16
CA LYS A 90 -26.34 -18.24 23.86
C LYS A 90 -26.63 -19.55 23.12
N ARG A 91 -25.65 -20.15 22.45
CA ARG A 91 -25.79 -21.48 21.81
C ARG A 91 -25.01 -22.56 22.56
N GLU A 92 -24.57 -23.59 21.85
CA GLU A 92 -23.86 -24.75 22.38
C GLU A 92 -22.61 -24.34 23.16
N TRP A 93 -22.27 -25.14 24.18
CA TRP A 93 -21.08 -24.94 24.99
C TRP A 93 -19.90 -25.67 24.36
N GLU A 94 -18.81 -24.95 24.12
CA GLU A 94 -17.59 -25.45 23.50
C GLU A 94 -16.40 -25.21 24.44
N ILE A 95 -15.36 -26.04 24.33
CA ILE A 95 -14.10 -25.88 25.06
C ILE A 95 -13.03 -25.53 24.03
N GLY A 96 -12.47 -24.32 24.12
CA GLY A 96 -11.42 -23.86 23.22
C GLY A 96 -10.08 -24.54 23.45
N GLN A 97 -9.13 -24.34 22.52
CA GLN A 97 -7.80 -24.97 22.55
C GLN A 97 -6.97 -24.68 23.83
N ARG A 98 -7.27 -23.59 24.54
CA ARG A 98 -6.64 -23.23 25.83
C ARG A 98 -7.33 -23.84 27.06
N GLY A 99 -8.31 -24.73 26.86
CA GLY A 99 -9.10 -25.34 27.93
C GLY A 99 -10.17 -24.44 28.55
N ILE A 100 -10.42 -23.26 27.96
CA ILE A 100 -11.42 -22.29 28.44
C ILE A 100 -12.75 -22.57 27.73
N GLY A 101 -13.83 -22.72 28.50
CA GLY A 101 -15.16 -22.96 27.96
C GLY A 101 -15.89 -21.66 27.59
N TYR A 102 -16.67 -21.70 26.51
CA TYR A 102 -17.48 -20.58 26.04
C TYR A 102 -18.76 -21.08 25.34
N HIS A 103 -19.73 -20.18 25.16
CA HIS A 103 -20.91 -20.46 24.33
C HIS A 103 -20.69 -19.98 22.90
N HIS A 104 -20.95 -20.84 21.91
CA HIS A 104 -20.87 -20.49 20.51
C HIS A 104 -21.81 -19.30 20.20
N CYS A 105 -21.27 -18.25 19.57
CA CYS A 105 -22.03 -17.06 19.23
C CYS A 105 -21.84 -16.70 17.75
N PRO A 106 -22.90 -16.75 16.92
CA PRO A 106 -22.82 -16.41 15.50
C PRO A 106 -22.27 -15.00 15.23
N SER A 107 -22.49 -14.06 16.15
CA SER A 107 -21.97 -12.69 16.03
C SER A 107 -20.45 -12.55 16.12
N ILE A 108 -19.78 -13.57 16.67
CA ILE A 108 -18.31 -13.65 16.71
C ILE A 108 -17.79 -14.54 15.57
N ASN A 109 -18.56 -15.58 15.22
CA ASN A 109 -18.05 -16.76 14.51
C ASN A 109 -18.61 -16.94 13.10
N THR A 110 -19.62 -16.18 12.66
CA THR A 110 -20.33 -16.45 11.40
C THR A 110 -20.64 -15.17 10.63
N ILE A 111 -20.22 -15.11 9.36
CA ILE A 111 -20.58 -14.02 8.44
C ILE A 111 -22.08 -14.12 8.13
N GLY A 112 -22.78 -12.99 8.12
CA GLY A 112 -24.19 -12.97 7.76
C GLY A 112 -24.93 -11.80 8.39
N GLN A 113 -26.25 -11.87 8.35
CA GLN A 113 -27.13 -10.87 8.92
C GLN A 113 -27.94 -11.51 10.06
N ILE A 114 -28.01 -10.82 11.19
CA ILE A 114 -28.83 -11.20 12.35
C ILE A 114 -29.96 -10.20 12.49
N GLU A 115 -31.20 -10.69 12.51
CA GLU A 115 -32.38 -9.85 12.71
C GLU A 115 -33.03 -10.14 14.08
N ILE A 116 -33.32 -9.06 14.82
CA ILE A 116 -33.88 -9.10 16.17
C ILE A 116 -35.12 -8.21 16.24
N GLY A 117 -36.22 -8.75 16.75
CA GLY A 117 -37.45 -8.02 17.02
C GLY A 117 -37.55 -7.64 18.50
N ILE A 118 -37.91 -6.39 18.77
CA ILE A 118 -38.20 -5.86 20.12
C ILE A 118 -39.47 -5.01 20.02
N LEU A 119 -40.61 -5.56 20.46
CA LEU A 119 -41.92 -4.92 20.28
C LEU A 119 -42.12 -4.53 18.79
N ASP A 120 -42.27 -3.24 18.50
CA ASP A 120 -42.46 -2.68 17.15
C ASP A 120 -41.14 -2.26 16.47
N ASN A 121 -39.98 -2.48 17.13
CA ASN A 121 -38.65 -2.14 16.59
C ASN A 121 -37.95 -3.38 16.04
N PHE A 122 -37.27 -3.20 14.91
CA PHE A 122 -36.47 -4.24 14.25
C PHE A 122 -35.01 -3.81 14.20
N ILE A 123 -34.13 -4.65 14.71
CA ILE A 123 -32.68 -4.45 14.67
C ILE A 123 -32.12 -5.43 13.65
N SER A 124 -31.39 -4.93 12.67
CA SER A 124 -30.57 -5.74 11.80
C SER A 124 -29.10 -5.51 12.12
N ILE A 125 -28.34 -6.59 12.25
CA ILE A 125 -26.91 -6.58 12.54
C ILE A 125 -26.21 -7.29 11.39
N ASP A 126 -25.45 -6.53 10.60
CA ASP A 126 -24.61 -7.04 9.54
C ASP A 126 -23.24 -7.44 10.12
N ILE A 127 -22.92 -8.73 10.06
CA ILE A 127 -21.66 -9.29 10.50
C ILE A 127 -20.74 -9.44 9.30
N ASN A 128 -19.79 -8.52 9.18
CA ASN A 128 -18.87 -8.47 8.07
C ASN A 128 -17.66 -9.39 8.30
N SER A 129 -17.18 -10.00 7.22
CA SER A 129 -15.93 -10.76 7.21
C SER A 129 -14.72 -9.86 7.39
N ASN A 130 -13.62 -10.40 7.94
CA ASN A 130 -12.29 -9.85 7.66
C ASN A 130 -12.08 -9.87 6.12
N ILE A 131 -11.35 -8.91 5.55
CA ILE A 131 -11.15 -8.85 4.08
C ILE A 131 -10.58 -10.20 3.60
N LEU A 132 -11.18 -10.82 2.57
CA LEU A 132 -10.72 -12.10 2.00
C LEU A 132 -9.22 -12.02 1.67
N ASP A 133 -8.44 -13.02 2.07
CA ASP A 133 -6.98 -13.10 1.87
C ASP A 133 -6.15 -11.98 2.52
N PHE A 134 -6.64 -11.38 3.61
CA PHE A 134 -5.91 -10.37 4.38
C PHE A 134 -5.73 -10.76 5.86
N ASP A 135 -4.47 -10.91 6.28
CA ASP A 135 -4.11 -11.18 7.68
C ASP A 135 -3.83 -9.86 8.42
N PHE A 136 -4.69 -9.56 9.40
CA PHE A 136 -4.56 -8.35 10.21
C PHE A 136 -3.36 -8.41 11.17
N GLU A 137 -3.05 -9.57 11.74
CA GLU A 137 -1.88 -9.72 12.60
C GLU A 137 -0.61 -9.52 11.77
N GLN A 138 -0.60 -10.00 10.53
CA GLN A 138 0.48 -9.71 9.60
C GLN A 138 0.60 -8.20 9.32
N LEU A 139 -0.50 -7.49 9.02
CA LEU A 139 -0.50 -6.03 8.80
C LEU A 139 0.05 -5.28 10.02
N LYS A 140 -0.45 -5.59 11.21
CA LYS A 140 -0.05 -4.94 12.45
C LYS A 140 1.44 -5.15 12.72
N ASN A 141 1.91 -6.39 12.61
CA ASN A 141 3.32 -6.73 12.80
C ASN A 141 4.22 -6.04 11.79
N ASP A 142 3.79 -5.95 10.53
CA ASP A 142 4.52 -5.25 9.47
C ASP A 142 4.56 -3.74 9.75
N PHE A 143 3.43 -3.13 10.15
CA PHE A 143 3.39 -1.71 10.53
C PHE A 143 4.33 -1.39 11.71
N GLU A 144 4.27 -2.16 12.79
CA GLU A 144 5.18 -1.99 13.93
C GLU A 144 6.64 -2.12 13.51
N GLY A 145 6.96 -3.16 12.75
CA GLY A 145 8.32 -3.45 12.31
C GLY A 145 8.86 -2.39 11.36
N GLU A 146 8.05 -1.91 10.42
CA GLU A 146 8.44 -0.86 9.50
C GLU A 146 8.58 0.49 10.20
N LEU A 147 7.72 0.80 11.17
CA LEU A 147 7.86 2.00 12.00
C LEU A 147 9.10 1.90 12.90
N TRP A 148 9.40 0.72 13.44
CA TRP A 148 10.63 0.45 14.19
C TRP A 148 11.87 0.65 13.31
N ASN A 149 11.85 0.12 12.08
CA ASN A 149 12.91 0.33 11.11
C ASN A 149 13.04 1.81 10.76
N LEU A 150 11.96 2.56 10.60
CA LEU A 150 11.98 3.99 10.31
C LEU A 150 12.77 4.79 11.36
N ILE A 151 12.59 4.46 12.65
CA ILE A 151 13.26 5.14 13.76
C ILE A 151 14.69 4.65 14.04
N THR A 152 15.02 3.41 13.67
CA THR A 152 16.36 2.81 13.90
C THR A 152 17.30 2.89 12.68
N SER A 153 16.76 3.02 11.47
CA SER A 153 17.47 2.85 10.19
C SER A 153 18.39 3.99 9.75
N GLN A 154 18.76 4.92 10.64
CA GLN A 154 19.73 5.97 10.28
C GLN A 154 21.19 5.48 10.32
N LYS A 155 21.46 4.29 10.86
CA LYS A 155 22.75 3.58 10.72
C LYS A 155 22.45 2.14 10.34
N SER A 156 22.71 1.76 9.10
CA SER A 156 22.49 0.36 8.70
C SER A 156 23.31 -0.56 9.61
N LYS A 157 22.65 -1.55 10.24
CA LYS A 157 23.29 -2.56 11.10
C LYS A 157 24.46 -3.27 10.37
N ILE A 158 24.37 -3.29 9.03
CA ILE A 158 25.31 -3.81 8.04
C ILE A 158 26.64 -3.01 7.99
N THR A 159 26.64 -1.72 8.34
CA THR A 159 27.83 -0.83 8.26
C THR A 159 28.60 -0.69 9.58
N SER A 160 28.17 -1.34 10.66
CA SER A 160 28.86 -1.24 11.95
C SER A 160 30.23 -1.95 11.90
N SER A 161 31.27 -1.28 12.41
CA SER A 161 32.59 -1.89 12.58
C SER A 161 32.50 -3.04 13.58
N ARG A 162 32.75 -4.27 13.12
CA ARG A 162 32.67 -5.47 13.97
C ARG A 162 33.83 -5.50 14.95
N LEU A 163 33.52 -5.64 16.24
CA LEU A 163 34.49 -5.78 17.33
C LEU A 163 34.25 -7.11 18.03
N GLU A 164 35.22 -8.01 18.01
CA GLU A 164 35.10 -9.30 18.67
C GLU A 164 35.40 -9.19 20.16
N LEU A 165 34.42 -9.51 21.00
CA LEU A 165 34.49 -9.39 22.45
C LEU A 165 33.92 -10.63 23.12
N LYS A 166 34.56 -11.09 24.21
CA LYS A 166 34.08 -12.20 25.04
C LYS A 166 33.38 -11.69 26.30
N TYR A 167 32.21 -12.25 26.59
CA TYR A 167 31.52 -12.07 27.87
C TYR A 167 31.03 -13.43 28.36
N TYR A 168 31.58 -13.88 29.49
CA TYR A 168 31.63 -15.29 29.85
C TYR A 168 32.15 -16.14 28.66
N ASP A 169 31.52 -17.26 28.35
CA ASP A 169 31.91 -18.16 27.24
C ASP A 169 31.30 -17.76 25.87
N LYS A 170 30.65 -16.58 25.78
CA LYS A 170 29.97 -16.12 24.56
C LYS A 170 30.78 -15.03 23.84
N ILE A 171 30.81 -15.12 22.51
CA ILE A 171 31.43 -14.13 21.61
C ILE A 171 30.36 -13.20 21.04
N PHE A 172 30.63 -11.90 21.08
CA PHE A 172 29.80 -10.79 20.57
C PHE A 172 30.61 -9.97 19.56
N ARG A 173 29.96 -9.48 18.51
CA ARG A 173 30.60 -8.85 17.34
C ARG A 173 30.10 -7.44 17.07
N TYR A 174 28.96 -7.04 17.61
CA TYR A 174 28.36 -5.73 17.34
C TYR A 174 28.65 -4.68 18.41
N SER A 175 28.75 -3.42 17.99
CA SER A 175 29.02 -2.29 18.89
C SER A 175 27.90 -2.04 19.90
N GLU A 176 26.62 -2.25 19.52
CA GLU A 176 25.53 -2.15 20.50
C GLU A 176 25.65 -3.24 21.57
N SER A 177 26.02 -4.47 21.21
CA SER A 177 26.16 -5.58 22.15
C SER A 177 27.21 -5.31 23.21
N LYS A 178 28.34 -4.69 22.84
CA LYS A 178 29.35 -4.22 23.80
C LYS A 178 28.73 -3.26 24.82
N SER A 179 28.02 -2.26 24.33
CA SER A 179 27.41 -1.23 25.18
C SER A 179 26.34 -1.82 26.10
N ILE A 180 25.57 -2.79 25.62
CA ILE A 180 24.62 -3.57 26.44
C ILE A 180 25.36 -4.34 27.54
N ILE A 181 26.45 -5.05 27.20
CA ILE A 181 27.24 -5.80 28.17
C ILE A 181 27.85 -4.89 29.24
N ASP A 182 28.41 -3.75 28.83
CA ASP A 182 29.02 -2.80 29.75
C ASP A 182 27.96 -2.14 30.66
N PHE A 183 26.75 -1.89 30.14
CA PHE A 183 25.60 -1.50 30.96
C PHE A 183 25.25 -2.57 32.00
N LEU A 184 25.17 -3.85 31.61
CA LEU A 184 24.81 -4.95 32.52
C LEU A 184 25.84 -5.11 33.65
N LYS A 185 27.14 -4.99 33.35
CA LYS A 185 28.20 -4.98 34.38
C LYS A 185 28.02 -3.83 35.37
N ALA A 186 27.73 -2.62 34.86
CA ALA A 186 27.49 -1.46 35.70
C ALA A 186 26.23 -1.63 36.56
N TYR A 187 25.16 -2.21 35.99
CA TYR A 187 23.93 -2.53 36.70
C TYR A 187 24.17 -3.53 37.84
N ASP A 188 24.88 -4.64 37.58
CA ASP A 188 25.21 -5.62 38.62
C ASP A 188 26.03 -4.98 39.75
N ALA A 189 26.97 -4.08 39.42
CA ALA A 189 27.73 -3.35 40.43
C ALA A 189 26.84 -2.43 41.28
N ILE A 190 25.86 -1.75 40.67
CA ILE A 190 24.91 -0.90 41.40
C ILE A 190 23.99 -1.75 42.28
N GLU A 191 23.50 -2.87 41.78
CA GLU A 191 22.59 -3.75 42.54
C GLU A 191 23.24 -4.28 43.83
N THR A 192 24.54 -4.57 43.80
CA THR A 192 25.26 -5.01 45.02
C THR A 192 25.38 -3.92 46.08
N LYS A 193 25.40 -2.64 45.66
CA LYS A 193 25.52 -1.48 46.56
C LYS A 193 24.73 -0.28 46.00
N PRO A 194 23.39 -0.34 46.05
CA PRO A 194 22.56 0.70 45.46
C PRO A 194 22.62 1.96 46.31
N LYS A 195 22.45 3.12 45.69
CA LYS A 195 22.24 4.36 46.44
C LYS A 195 20.94 4.23 47.25
N SER A 196 20.98 4.63 48.51
CA SER A 196 19.82 4.66 49.40
C SER A 196 19.62 6.05 49.99
N GLU A 197 18.36 6.36 50.28
CA GLU A 197 17.97 7.50 51.11
C GLU A 197 17.48 6.96 52.45
N LEU A 198 17.81 7.64 53.55
CA LEU A 198 17.36 7.23 54.88
C LEU A 198 15.97 7.79 55.15
N LEU A 199 14.95 6.92 55.16
CA LEU A 199 13.62 7.28 55.62
C LEU A 199 13.54 7.20 57.14
N THR A 200 12.92 8.22 57.73
CA THR A 200 12.63 8.22 59.16
C THR A 200 11.53 7.21 59.45
N SER A 201 11.81 6.28 60.37
CA SER A 201 10.84 5.31 60.88
C SER A 201 10.79 5.34 62.40
N LYS A 202 9.87 4.55 62.97
CA LYS A 202 9.72 4.35 64.40
C LYS A 202 10.16 2.93 64.72
N GLY A 203 11.02 2.79 65.72
CA GLY A 203 11.45 1.51 66.24
C GLY A 203 11.52 1.51 67.76
N ILE A 204 12.04 0.44 68.33
CA ILE A 204 12.22 0.29 69.76
C ILE A 204 13.72 0.31 70.05
N ALA A 205 14.16 1.14 71.00
CA ALA A 205 15.54 1.22 71.43
C ALA A 205 15.64 1.09 72.95
N LYS A 206 16.76 0.54 73.43
CA LYS A 206 17.12 0.60 74.86
C LYS A 206 17.22 2.05 75.29
N ILE A 207 16.78 2.37 76.51
CA ILE A 207 16.65 3.76 77.01
C ILE A 207 17.89 4.63 76.74
N GLU A 208 19.09 4.06 76.84
CA GLU A 208 20.40 4.69 76.59
C GLU A 208 20.63 5.16 75.14
N LYS A 209 19.92 4.57 74.17
CA LYS A 209 20.10 4.82 72.73
C LYS A 209 18.85 5.41 72.05
N VAL A 210 17.87 5.84 72.84
CA VAL A 210 16.60 6.37 72.34
C VAL A 210 16.78 7.76 71.75
N LYS A 211 16.31 7.94 70.52
CA LYS A 211 16.11 9.24 69.88
C LYS A 211 14.63 9.63 70.07
N PRO A 212 14.31 10.64 70.89
CA PRO A 212 12.94 10.90 71.33
C PRO A 212 11.96 11.22 70.18
N ILE A 213 10.76 10.67 70.27
CA ILE A 213 9.57 10.99 69.45
C ILE A 213 8.35 11.20 70.38
N ALA A 214 7.26 11.76 69.87
CA ALA A 214 6.06 12.02 70.68
C ALA A 214 5.49 10.77 71.40
N GLU A 215 5.69 9.58 70.85
CA GLU A 215 5.34 8.30 71.48
C GLU A 215 6.30 7.89 72.61
N THR A 216 7.56 8.28 72.54
CA THR A 216 8.54 8.07 73.61
C THR A 216 8.07 8.75 74.89
N TYR A 217 7.68 10.01 74.79
CA TYR A 217 7.19 10.79 75.93
C TYR A 217 5.88 10.22 76.48
N ARG A 218 4.92 9.87 75.59
CA ARG A 218 3.67 9.21 76.01
C ARG A 218 3.91 7.91 76.77
N LYS A 219 4.85 7.08 76.30
CA LYS A 219 5.18 5.80 76.93
C LYS A 219 5.96 5.95 78.25
N LEU A 220 6.79 6.98 78.37
CA LEU A 220 7.47 7.32 79.63
C LEU A 220 6.47 7.75 80.71
N VAL A 221 5.49 8.57 80.33
CA VAL A 221 4.42 9.03 81.23
C VAL A 221 3.51 7.87 81.65
N SER A 222 3.16 6.96 80.74
CA SER A 222 2.24 5.86 81.05
C SER A 222 2.84 4.72 81.89
N ILE A 223 4.17 4.55 81.92
CA ILE A 223 4.86 3.44 82.60
C ILE A 223 5.72 3.93 83.79
N GLY A 224 5.65 5.22 84.12
CA GLY A 224 6.30 5.79 85.32
C GLY A 224 7.82 5.60 85.36
N GLY A 225 8.51 5.67 84.21
CA GLY A 225 9.97 5.59 84.13
C GLY A 225 10.59 4.19 84.26
N SER A 226 9.80 3.12 84.43
CA SER A 226 10.31 1.74 84.59
C SER A 226 10.58 0.99 83.26
N ALA A 227 10.39 1.64 82.11
CA ALA A 227 10.52 1.03 80.80
C ALA A 227 11.99 0.86 80.35
N ARG A 228 12.45 -0.39 80.17
CA ARG A 228 13.80 -0.72 79.68
C ARG A 228 14.01 -0.45 78.17
N VAL A 229 12.93 -0.39 77.41
CA VAL A 229 12.92 -0.08 75.98
C VAL A 229 11.81 0.90 75.64
N LEU A 230 12.11 1.89 74.80
CA LEU A 230 11.17 2.94 74.43
C LEU A 230 11.06 3.08 72.90
N PRO A 231 9.91 3.56 72.40
CA PRO A 231 9.79 4.02 71.02
C PRO A 231 10.87 5.06 70.74
N SER A 232 11.53 4.95 69.60
CA SER A 232 12.64 5.80 69.19
C SER A 232 12.55 6.07 67.69
N LYS A 233 13.07 7.22 67.28
CA LYS A 233 13.34 7.50 65.86
C LYS A 233 14.40 6.52 65.36
N THR A 234 14.07 5.74 64.33
CA THR A 234 14.99 4.85 63.60
C THR A 234 15.05 5.27 62.14
N PHE A 235 15.98 4.71 61.38
CA PHE A 235 16.08 4.94 59.94
C PHE A 235 16.02 3.62 59.21
N ILE A 236 15.31 3.60 58.08
CA ILE A 236 15.27 2.46 57.16
C ILE A 236 15.80 2.96 55.82
N GLU A 237 16.64 2.15 55.18
CA GLU A 237 17.12 2.45 53.84
C GLU A 237 15.98 2.32 52.83
N ASN A 238 15.73 3.41 52.12
CA ASN A 238 14.86 3.43 50.95
C ASN A 238 15.71 3.39 49.69
N TYR A 239 15.54 2.33 48.91
CA TYR A 239 16.18 2.20 47.60
C TYR A 239 15.29 2.72 46.46
N ASP A 240 14.00 2.96 46.69
CA ASP A 240 13.07 3.48 45.67
C ASP A 240 13.23 5.00 45.53
N ILE A 241 14.39 5.40 45.01
CA ILE A 241 14.82 6.78 44.78
C ILE A 241 14.94 7.06 43.29
N TYR A 242 15.02 8.34 42.94
CA TYR A 242 15.06 8.79 41.54
C TYR A 242 16.11 8.07 40.69
N GLU A 243 17.36 7.95 41.17
CA GLU A 243 18.43 7.33 40.37
C GLU A 243 18.23 5.84 40.13
N ASN A 244 17.72 5.11 41.13
CA ASN A 244 17.46 3.67 41.01
C ASN A 244 16.24 3.41 40.11
N ARG A 245 15.19 4.24 40.24
CA ARG A 245 14.06 4.22 39.32
C ARG A 245 14.54 4.44 37.88
N TYR A 246 15.45 5.38 37.65
CA TYR A 246 15.94 5.69 36.30
C TYR A 246 16.82 4.57 35.76
N LEU A 247 17.67 3.98 36.61
CA LEU A 247 18.44 2.78 36.26
C LEU A 247 17.54 1.62 35.81
N CYS A 248 16.47 1.34 36.54
CA CYS A 248 15.50 0.31 36.18
C CYS A 248 14.74 0.67 34.89
N LEU A 249 14.39 1.95 34.68
CA LEU A 249 13.81 2.42 33.41
C LEU A 249 14.77 2.20 32.23
N MET A 250 16.06 2.48 32.39
CA MET A 250 17.08 2.19 31.37
C MET A 250 17.16 0.70 31.05
N LEU A 251 17.20 -0.17 32.07
CA LEU A 251 17.22 -1.63 31.88
C LEU A 251 15.96 -2.12 31.13
N ASN A 252 14.78 -1.62 31.49
CA ASN A 252 13.52 -1.94 30.80
C ASN A 252 13.54 -1.46 29.34
N SER A 253 14.08 -0.26 29.08
CA SER A 253 14.22 0.27 27.73
C SER A 253 15.16 -0.59 26.88
N ILE A 254 16.30 -1.00 27.43
CA ILE A 254 17.24 -1.92 26.77
C ILE A 254 16.56 -3.26 26.47
N TYR A 255 15.80 -3.81 27.42
CA TYR A 255 15.03 -5.03 27.19
C TYR A 255 14.07 -4.90 26.02
N LYS A 256 13.29 -3.82 25.95
CA LYS A 256 12.37 -3.57 24.86
C LYS A 256 13.08 -3.38 23.51
N ILE A 257 14.18 -2.62 23.48
CA ILE A 257 15.01 -2.44 22.27
C ILE A 257 15.49 -3.80 21.76
N VAL A 258 16.09 -4.63 22.63
CA VAL A 258 16.59 -5.96 22.27
C VAL A 258 15.46 -6.88 21.82
N SER A 259 14.33 -6.89 22.53
CA SER A 259 13.15 -7.70 22.20
C SER A 259 12.55 -7.30 20.85
N ASN A 260 12.35 -6.01 20.60
CA ASN A 260 11.87 -5.46 19.33
C ASN A 260 12.85 -5.76 18.19
N ASN A 261 14.15 -5.59 18.44
CA ASN A 261 15.18 -5.92 17.46
C ASN A 261 15.15 -7.40 17.08
N ILE A 262 14.97 -8.32 18.04
CA ILE A 262 14.81 -9.75 17.73
C ILE A 262 13.53 -9.96 16.93
N ASN A 263 12.38 -9.51 17.42
CA ASN A 263 11.07 -9.73 16.80
C ASN A 263 11.01 -9.19 15.36
N TYR A 264 11.28 -7.89 15.16
CA TYR A 264 11.12 -7.25 13.86
C TYR A 264 12.24 -7.56 12.88
N THR A 265 13.49 -7.77 13.35
CA THR A 265 14.56 -8.22 12.44
C THR A 265 14.33 -9.67 12.00
N SER A 266 13.78 -10.54 12.87
CA SER A 266 13.44 -11.91 12.46
C SER A 266 12.34 -11.93 11.40
N LYS A 267 11.30 -11.10 11.55
CA LYS A 267 10.26 -10.92 10.52
C LYS A 267 10.81 -10.30 9.24
N GLN A 268 11.76 -9.37 9.35
CA GLN A 268 12.44 -8.83 8.18
C GLN A 268 13.21 -9.93 7.43
N LEU A 269 13.86 -10.86 8.14
CA LEU A 269 14.50 -12.03 7.52
C LEU A 269 13.48 -12.88 6.77
N GLU A 270 12.35 -13.22 7.38
CA GLU A 270 11.26 -13.98 6.73
C GLU A 270 10.75 -13.27 5.45
N SER A 271 10.57 -11.95 5.50
CA SER A 271 10.16 -11.17 4.31
C SER A 271 11.24 -11.14 3.22
N LEU A 272 12.52 -11.06 3.58
CA LEU A 272 13.63 -11.14 2.63
C LEU A 272 13.74 -12.53 2.00
N GLU A 273 13.53 -13.59 2.78
CA GLU A 273 13.47 -14.97 2.29
C GLU A 273 12.30 -15.18 1.33
N PHE A 274 11.11 -14.65 1.66
CA PHE A 274 9.97 -14.64 0.75
C PHE A 274 10.31 -13.95 -0.58
N LYS A 275 10.95 -12.77 -0.54
CA LYS A 275 11.40 -12.05 -1.75
C LYS A 275 12.41 -12.86 -2.56
N ILE A 276 13.33 -13.58 -1.91
CA ILE A 276 14.27 -14.47 -2.61
C ILE A 276 13.51 -15.62 -3.27
N ASN A 277 12.57 -16.25 -2.58
CA ASN A 277 11.79 -17.36 -3.10
C ASN A 277 10.91 -16.93 -4.28
N ASP A 278 10.27 -15.76 -4.20
CA ASP A 278 9.55 -15.15 -5.32
C ASP A 278 10.47 -14.92 -6.52
N LYS A 279 11.66 -14.31 -6.32
CA LYS A 279 12.64 -14.14 -7.40
C LYS A 279 13.14 -15.46 -7.98
N LYS A 280 13.34 -16.50 -7.17
CA LYS A 280 13.71 -17.86 -7.61
C LYS A 280 12.59 -18.50 -8.43
N ALA A 281 11.34 -18.33 -8.02
CA ALA A 281 10.19 -18.79 -8.79
C ALA A 281 10.12 -18.09 -10.16
N LYS A 282 10.36 -16.77 -10.20
CA LYS A 282 10.46 -15.99 -11.44
C LYS A 282 11.58 -16.48 -12.35
N ILE A 283 12.78 -16.74 -11.80
CA ILE A 283 13.89 -17.34 -12.56
C ILE A 283 13.50 -18.71 -13.14
N LYS A 284 12.79 -19.55 -12.38
CA LYS A 284 12.32 -20.85 -12.87
C LYS A 284 11.40 -20.71 -14.09
N VAL A 285 10.50 -19.72 -14.07
CA VAL A 285 9.61 -19.40 -15.21
C VAL A 285 10.41 -18.90 -16.41
N LEU A 286 11.42 -18.03 -16.20
CA LEU A 286 12.29 -17.51 -17.26
C LEU A 286 13.28 -18.55 -17.83
N ASN A 287 13.61 -19.60 -17.07
CA ASN A 287 14.49 -20.67 -17.53
C ASN A 287 13.74 -21.85 -18.16
N ASP A 288 12.40 -21.82 -18.16
CA ASP A 288 11.61 -22.84 -18.84
C ASP A 288 11.92 -22.83 -20.35
N PRO A 289 12.43 -23.94 -20.94
CA PRO A 289 12.68 -24.02 -22.37
C PRO A 289 11.38 -24.11 -23.20
N ASN A 290 10.27 -24.52 -22.58
CA ASN A 290 8.98 -24.74 -23.24
C ASN A 290 7.84 -24.01 -22.49
N PRO A 291 7.88 -22.67 -22.41
CA PRO A 291 6.88 -21.93 -21.65
C PRO A 291 5.48 -22.13 -22.23
N GLN A 292 4.57 -22.60 -21.37
CA GLN A 292 3.17 -22.82 -21.71
C GLN A 292 2.43 -21.48 -21.77
N VAL A 293 1.56 -21.32 -22.78
CA VAL A 293 0.65 -20.16 -22.85
C VAL A 293 -0.69 -20.46 -22.20
N ASN A 294 -1.33 -19.44 -21.63
CA ASN A 294 -2.67 -19.59 -21.07
C ASN A 294 -3.72 -19.66 -22.21
N GLN A 295 -4.27 -20.86 -22.42
CA GLN A 295 -5.24 -21.14 -23.48
C GLN A 295 -6.52 -20.32 -23.32
N GLU A 296 -7.02 -20.21 -22.08
CA GLU A 296 -8.27 -19.51 -21.79
C GLU A 296 -8.15 -18.02 -22.10
N GLU A 297 -7.05 -17.39 -21.69
CA GLU A 297 -6.78 -15.97 -21.97
C GLU A 297 -6.61 -15.67 -23.47
N ILE A 298 -5.96 -16.58 -24.21
CA ILE A 298 -5.82 -16.43 -25.67
C ILE A 298 -7.18 -16.50 -26.36
N ILE A 299 -8.00 -17.49 -25.98
CA ILE A 299 -9.33 -17.66 -26.55
C ILE A 299 -10.21 -16.45 -26.21
N GLU A 300 -10.18 -15.98 -24.97
CA GLU A 300 -10.91 -14.78 -24.55
C GLU A 300 -10.47 -13.54 -25.36
N GLU A 301 -9.18 -13.33 -25.57
CA GLU A 301 -8.67 -12.19 -26.33
C GLU A 301 -9.05 -12.25 -27.81
N ILE A 302 -9.12 -13.45 -28.40
CA ILE A 302 -9.64 -13.65 -29.76
C ILE A 302 -11.13 -13.32 -29.80
N LEU A 303 -11.94 -13.88 -28.90
CA LEU A 303 -13.39 -13.64 -28.87
C LEU A 303 -13.72 -12.15 -28.71
N LEU A 304 -12.96 -11.43 -27.88
CA LEU A 304 -13.10 -9.98 -27.73
C LEU A 304 -12.75 -9.23 -29.02
N GLN A 305 -11.70 -9.66 -29.71
CA GLN A 305 -11.29 -9.08 -30.99
C GLN A 305 -12.32 -9.36 -32.09
N GLU A 306 -12.86 -10.58 -32.16
CA GLU A 306 -13.93 -10.97 -33.09
C GLU A 306 -15.17 -10.11 -32.88
N LYS A 307 -15.64 -10.00 -31.63
CA LYS A 307 -16.80 -9.16 -31.29
C LYS A 307 -16.57 -7.69 -31.64
N LYS A 308 -15.36 -7.18 -31.43
CA LYS A 308 -14.98 -5.81 -31.80
C LYS A 308 -15.06 -5.59 -33.31
N VAL A 309 -14.50 -6.51 -34.10
CA VAL A 309 -14.57 -6.44 -35.57
C VAL A 309 -16.02 -6.51 -36.05
N GLN A 310 -16.81 -7.45 -35.53
CA GLN A 310 -18.23 -7.60 -35.87
C GLN A 310 -19.02 -6.32 -35.58
N ASN A 311 -18.89 -5.76 -34.36
CA ASN A 311 -19.56 -4.52 -33.99
C ASN A 311 -19.19 -3.36 -34.93
N MET A 312 -17.90 -3.20 -35.26
CA MET A 312 -17.44 -2.16 -36.18
C MET A 312 -17.98 -2.38 -37.60
N GLU A 313 -18.00 -3.61 -38.08
CA GLU A 313 -18.56 -3.93 -39.39
C GLU A 313 -20.05 -3.64 -39.45
N GLU A 314 -20.82 -4.03 -38.45
CA GLU A 314 -22.26 -3.75 -38.37
C GLU A 314 -22.55 -2.25 -38.35
N GLU A 315 -21.82 -1.50 -37.53
CA GLU A 315 -21.92 -0.04 -37.45
C GLU A 315 -21.66 0.61 -38.81
N TRP A 316 -20.54 0.28 -39.46
CA TRP A 316 -20.15 0.90 -40.73
C TRP A 316 -20.93 0.38 -41.93
N GLN A 317 -21.48 -0.83 -41.87
CA GLN A 317 -22.48 -1.31 -42.82
C GLN A 317 -23.77 -0.49 -42.72
N ASN A 318 -24.24 -0.20 -41.50
CA ASN A 318 -25.43 0.63 -41.30
C ASN A 318 -25.19 2.07 -41.77
N ILE A 319 -24.02 2.65 -41.48
CA ILE A 319 -23.62 3.96 -42.01
C ILE A 319 -23.60 3.93 -43.54
N SER A 320 -22.97 2.91 -44.15
CA SER A 320 -22.90 2.77 -45.61
C SER A 320 -24.27 2.62 -46.27
N ARG A 321 -25.22 1.89 -45.66
CA ARG A 321 -26.61 1.76 -46.15
C ARG A 321 -27.36 3.09 -46.19
N ASN A 322 -27.01 4.02 -45.31
CA ASN A 322 -27.61 5.36 -45.23
C ASN A 322 -26.92 6.39 -46.14
N MET A 323 -25.88 6.00 -46.87
CA MET A 323 -25.17 6.90 -47.78
C MET A 323 -25.95 7.08 -49.11
N PRO A 324 -25.98 8.31 -49.66
CA PRO A 324 -26.67 8.57 -50.91
C PRO A 324 -25.87 7.99 -52.09
N PHE A 325 -26.48 7.11 -52.86
CA PHE A 325 -25.91 6.63 -54.13
C PHE A 325 -27.00 6.21 -55.13
N ASP A 326 -26.64 6.27 -56.42
CA ASP A 326 -27.46 5.77 -57.53
C ASP A 326 -26.81 4.51 -58.09
N SER A 327 -27.56 3.40 -58.14
CA SER A 327 -27.06 2.09 -58.58
C SER A 327 -26.67 2.03 -60.06
N GLN A 328 -27.10 3.00 -60.88
CA GLN A 328 -26.73 3.09 -62.30
C GLN A 328 -25.36 3.74 -62.52
N GLN A 329 -24.78 4.38 -61.51
CA GLN A 329 -23.47 5.02 -61.61
C GLN A 329 -22.33 3.99 -61.53
N LYS A 330 -21.19 4.33 -62.14
CA LYS A 330 -19.96 3.54 -62.01
C LYS A 330 -19.24 3.90 -60.71
N PHE A 331 -19.03 2.91 -59.86
CA PHE A 331 -18.32 3.05 -58.59
C PHE A 331 -16.87 2.60 -58.70
N TYR A 332 -16.03 3.23 -57.90
CA TYR A 332 -14.61 2.94 -57.78
C TYR A 332 -14.25 2.76 -56.31
N THR A 333 -13.41 1.77 -56.04
CA THR A 333 -12.87 1.54 -54.70
C THR A 333 -11.50 2.21 -54.57
N LEU A 334 -11.34 3.07 -53.57
CA LEU A 334 -10.06 3.73 -53.29
C LEU A 334 -9.89 4.02 -51.79
N SER A 335 -8.64 3.92 -51.35
CA SER A 335 -8.20 4.44 -50.06
C SER A 335 -7.95 5.95 -50.14
N ILE A 336 -8.61 6.72 -49.27
CA ILE A 336 -8.48 8.17 -49.18
C ILE A 336 -8.00 8.53 -47.77
N TYR A 337 -6.86 9.23 -47.70
CA TYR A 337 -6.33 9.81 -46.47
C TYR A 337 -6.74 11.28 -46.36
N ILE A 338 -7.49 11.62 -45.33
CA ILE A 338 -7.99 12.97 -45.06
C ILE A 338 -6.89 13.71 -44.30
N LYS A 339 -6.40 14.83 -44.84
CA LYS A 339 -5.39 15.65 -44.15
C LYS A 339 -6.01 16.69 -43.25
N TYR A 340 -6.80 17.59 -43.83
CA TYR A 340 -7.48 18.66 -43.09
C TYR A 340 -8.63 19.24 -43.90
N LYS A 341 -9.62 19.81 -43.22
CA LYS A 341 -10.79 20.43 -43.82
C LYS A 341 -10.39 21.70 -44.56
N HIS A 342 -10.97 21.90 -45.75
CA HIS A 342 -10.70 23.09 -46.55
C HIS A 342 -11.46 24.29 -45.98
N LYS A 343 -10.74 25.31 -45.51
CA LYS A 343 -11.33 26.51 -44.85
C LYS A 343 -12.40 27.24 -45.68
N LYS A 344 -12.37 27.14 -47.02
CA LYS A 344 -13.30 27.84 -47.92
C LYS A 344 -14.46 26.95 -48.40
N SER A 345 -14.57 25.70 -47.95
CA SER A 345 -15.64 24.78 -48.35
C SER A 345 -16.21 24.04 -47.13
N ASN A 346 -17.54 23.97 -47.04
CA ASN A 346 -18.21 23.25 -45.96
C ASN A 346 -18.09 21.72 -46.09
N SER A 347 -17.88 21.22 -47.31
CA SER A 347 -17.81 19.79 -47.65
C SER A 347 -16.47 19.35 -48.24
N GLY A 348 -15.52 20.27 -48.40
CA GLY A 348 -14.23 20.01 -49.03
C GLY A 348 -13.15 19.62 -48.03
N PHE A 349 -12.39 18.57 -48.33
CA PHE A 349 -11.23 18.14 -47.57
C PHE A 349 -10.00 18.00 -48.46
N TRP A 350 -8.86 18.42 -47.94
CA TRP A 350 -7.58 18.12 -48.57
C TRP A 350 -7.21 16.67 -48.29
N CYS A 351 -6.97 15.89 -49.34
CA CYS A 351 -6.79 14.45 -49.27
C CYS A 351 -5.51 14.00 -49.97
N LYS A 352 -5.06 12.80 -49.61
CA LYS A 352 -4.11 12.00 -50.39
C LYS A 352 -4.76 10.69 -50.77
N THR A 353 -4.47 10.20 -51.97
CA THR A 353 -4.89 8.88 -52.42
C THR A 353 -3.69 8.15 -53.00
N ASP A 354 -3.82 6.84 -53.23
CA ASP A 354 -2.76 6.04 -53.84
C ASP A 354 -2.40 6.52 -55.26
N LYS A 355 -3.32 7.22 -55.94
CA LYS A 355 -3.15 7.74 -57.31
C LYS A 355 -2.78 9.22 -57.36
N THR A 356 -3.13 9.98 -56.32
CA THR A 356 -2.91 11.44 -56.29
C THR A 356 -2.29 11.84 -54.95
N PRO A 357 -1.04 12.33 -54.94
CA PRO A 357 -0.33 12.64 -53.70
C PRO A 357 -0.92 13.82 -52.92
N PHE A 358 -1.73 14.66 -53.57
CA PHE A 358 -2.49 15.73 -52.93
C PHE A 358 -3.65 16.22 -53.84
N CYS A 359 -4.88 16.26 -53.34
CA CYS A 359 -6.07 16.70 -54.06
C CYS A 359 -7.12 17.31 -53.11
N LEU A 360 -8.07 18.07 -53.66
CA LEU A 360 -9.25 18.55 -52.93
C LEU A 360 -10.45 17.66 -53.28
N ILE A 361 -11.11 17.07 -52.30
CA ILE A 361 -12.29 16.23 -52.52
C ILE A 361 -13.48 16.85 -51.79
N ASN A 362 -14.56 17.13 -52.52
CA ASN A 362 -15.84 17.53 -51.95
C ASN A 362 -16.69 16.28 -51.72
N PHE A 363 -17.12 16.11 -50.47
CA PHE A 363 -17.87 14.96 -50.00
C PHE A 363 -19.37 15.31 -49.84
N PRO A 364 -20.30 14.35 -50.04
CA PRO A 364 -21.72 14.56 -49.74
C PRO A 364 -21.94 14.93 -48.26
N TYR A 365 -22.89 15.83 -47.98
CA TYR A 365 -23.19 16.26 -46.61
C TYR A 365 -23.47 15.09 -45.65
N ALA A 366 -24.11 14.03 -46.15
CA ALA A 366 -24.43 12.83 -45.40
C ALA A 366 -23.21 12.12 -44.78
N CYS A 367 -22.01 12.27 -45.36
CA CYS A 367 -20.81 11.60 -44.85
C CYS A 367 -19.91 12.48 -43.98
N LEU A 368 -20.13 13.80 -43.94
CA LEU A 368 -19.21 14.75 -43.29
C LEU A 368 -19.01 14.49 -41.80
N ASN A 369 -20.06 14.03 -41.10
CA ASN A 369 -20.01 13.76 -39.66
C ASN A 369 -19.16 12.53 -39.30
N TYR A 370 -18.77 11.72 -40.28
CA TYR A 370 -18.00 10.49 -40.09
C TYR A 370 -16.52 10.64 -40.52
N LEU A 371 -16.15 11.80 -41.06
CA LEU A 371 -14.80 12.08 -41.56
C LEU A 371 -14.00 12.85 -40.52
N GLU A 372 -12.90 12.25 -40.07
CA GLU A 372 -11.94 12.88 -39.17
C GLU A 372 -10.66 13.28 -39.91
N GLU A 373 -10.05 14.38 -39.49
CA GLU A 373 -8.75 14.80 -40.01
C GLU A 373 -7.65 13.80 -39.61
N GLU A 374 -6.64 13.68 -40.46
CA GLU A 374 -5.51 12.75 -40.31
C GLU A 374 -5.90 11.25 -40.32
N GLN A 375 -7.11 10.89 -40.74
CA GLN A 375 -7.58 9.52 -40.84
C GLN A 375 -7.61 8.98 -42.28
N LYS A 376 -7.51 7.65 -42.41
CA LYS A 376 -7.60 6.93 -43.69
C LYS A 376 -8.91 6.14 -43.75
N TYR A 377 -9.60 6.22 -44.88
CA TYR A 377 -10.84 5.50 -45.14
C TYR A 377 -10.77 4.78 -46.49
N THR A 378 -11.46 3.66 -46.58
CA THR A 378 -11.73 2.96 -47.83
C THR A 378 -13.15 3.32 -48.28
N PHE A 379 -13.26 3.84 -49.50
CA PHE A 379 -14.54 4.23 -50.09
C PHE A 379 -14.81 3.39 -51.34
N GLU A 380 -16.08 3.04 -51.55
CA GLU A 380 -16.64 2.66 -52.85
C GLU A 380 -17.57 3.80 -53.30
N PHE A 381 -17.14 4.60 -54.27
CA PHE A 381 -17.78 5.88 -54.59
C PHE A 381 -17.77 6.19 -56.09
N SER A 382 -18.73 7.02 -56.52
CA SER A 382 -18.74 7.65 -57.84
C SER A 382 -18.26 9.10 -57.69
N PHE A 383 -17.55 9.61 -58.70
CA PHE A 383 -17.02 10.97 -58.65
C PHE A 383 -17.00 11.61 -60.03
N ILE A 384 -16.96 12.94 -60.02
CA ILE A 384 -16.69 13.78 -61.18
C ILE A 384 -15.41 14.56 -60.89
N LYS A 385 -14.52 14.64 -61.88
CA LYS A 385 -13.37 15.54 -61.80
C LYS A 385 -13.84 16.96 -62.11
N ASP A 386 -13.64 17.87 -61.16
CA ASP A 386 -13.92 19.29 -61.35
C ASP A 386 -12.72 19.99 -62.04
N ARG A 387 -12.68 21.32 -61.98
CA ARG A 387 -11.51 22.11 -62.42
C ARG A 387 -10.40 22.04 -61.38
N ASP A 388 -9.15 22.06 -61.81
CA ASP A 388 -8.02 22.13 -60.90
C ASP A 388 -8.08 23.44 -60.08
N ILE A 389 -7.92 23.34 -58.75
CA ILE A 389 -7.95 24.49 -57.85
C ILE A 389 -6.56 25.10 -57.72
N ARG A 390 -6.47 26.43 -57.85
CA ARG A 390 -5.23 27.19 -57.65
C ARG A 390 -5.18 27.72 -56.22
N VAL A 391 -4.12 27.40 -55.48
CA VAL A 391 -3.89 27.88 -54.11
C VAL A 391 -2.98 29.11 -54.10
N ASP A 392 -2.96 29.85 -52.98
CA ASP A 392 -2.31 31.17 -52.81
C ASP A 392 -0.80 31.23 -53.18
N LYS A 393 -0.14 30.08 -53.38
CA LYS A 393 1.26 29.96 -53.85
C LYS A 393 1.39 29.62 -55.35
N GLY A 394 0.32 29.73 -56.13
CA GLY A 394 0.31 29.47 -57.58
C GLY A 394 0.29 28.00 -58.00
N LYS A 395 0.39 27.04 -57.06
CA LYS A 395 0.27 25.60 -57.32
C LYS A 395 -1.17 25.22 -57.65
N THR A 396 -1.34 24.32 -58.60
CA THR A 396 -2.64 23.74 -59.00
C THR A 396 -2.76 22.32 -58.47
N TYR A 397 -3.92 22.00 -57.92
CA TYR A 397 -4.24 20.65 -57.44
C TYR A 397 -5.57 20.19 -58.04
N PRO A 398 -5.71 18.90 -58.38
CA PRO A 398 -6.96 18.39 -58.91
C PRO A 398 -8.05 18.44 -57.84
N GLN A 399 -9.24 18.86 -58.26
CA GLN A 399 -10.45 18.87 -57.44
C GLN A 399 -11.41 17.79 -57.94
N PHE A 400 -12.02 17.06 -57.01
CA PHE A 400 -13.01 16.03 -57.30
C PHE A 400 -14.26 16.28 -56.45
N THR A 401 -15.43 16.00 -57.00
CA THR A 401 -16.68 15.97 -56.25
C THR A 401 -17.23 14.56 -56.27
N ILE A 402 -17.44 13.99 -55.09
CA ILE A 402 -18.06 12.68 -54.92
C ILE A 402 -19.57 12.82 -55.11
N THR A 403 -20.11 12.10 -56.08
CA THR A 403 -21.53 12.15 -56.47
C THR A 403 -22.38 11.09 -55.78
N GLY A 404 -21.77 10.01 -55.30
CA GLY A 404 -22.45 8.95 -54.58
C GLY A 404 -21.46 8.07 -53.81
N ILE A 405 -21.88 7.56 -52.66
CA ILE A 405 -21.08 6.68 -51.80
C ILE A 405 -21.88 5.41 -51.57
N LYS A 406 -21.37 4.30 -52.09
CA LYS A 406 -21.95 2.96 -51.89
C LYS A 406 -21.39 2.28 -50.65
N LYS A 407 -20.12 2.54 -50.33
CA LYS A 407 -19.46 2.03 -49.13
C LYS A 407 -18.50 3.07 -48.57
N ILE A 408 -18.48 3.20 -47.26
CA ILE A 408 -17.47 3.93 -46.50
C ILE A 408 -17.10 3.10 -45.28
N GLU A 409 -15.81 2.88 -45.08
CA GLU A 409 -15.30 2.24 -43.87
C GLU A 409 -13.92 2.83 -43.50
N PRO A 410 -13.63 3.03 -42.21
CA PRO A 410 -12.32 3.46 -41.78
C PRO A 410 -11.32 2.34 -42.02
N TYR A 411 -10.10 2.70 -42.43
CA TYR A 411 -9.01 1.74 -42.63
C TYR A 411 -8.69 0.96 -41.34
N LEU A 412 -9.05 1.50 -40.18
CA LEU A 412 -8.95 0.81 -38.89
C LEU A 412 -9.65 -0.56 -38.88
N ILE A 413 -10.80 -0.72 -39.56
CA ILE A 413 -11.48 -2.03 -39.63
C ILE A 413 -10.58 -3.07 -40.31
N GLU A 414 -9.91 -2.69 -41.39
CA GLU A 414 -8.98 -3.58 -42.11
C GLU A 414 -7.78 -3.96 -41.23
N VAL A 415 -7.27 -3.00 -40.44
CA VAL A 415 -6.20 -3.26 -39.45
C VAL A 415 -6.66 -4.27 -38.40
N GLU A 416 -7.84 -4.08 -37.80
CA GLU A 416 -8.39 -4.97 -36.78
C GLU A 416 -8.70 -6.38 -37.31
N LYS A 417 -9.12 -6.50 -38.57
CA LYS A 417 -9.28 -7.79 -39.28
C LYS A 417 -7.95 -8.49 -39.52
N ASN A 418 -6.94 -7.77 -39.96
CA ASN A 418 -5.61 -8.35 -40.17
C ASN A 418 -5.03 -8.88 -38.85
N ILE A 419 -5.23 -8.16 -37.75
CA ILE A 419 -4.87 -8.59 -36.40
C ILE A 419 -5.63 -9.85 -36.01
N LEU A 420 -6.95 -9.90 -36.21
CA LEU A 420 -7.76 -11.09 -35.92
C LEU A 420 -7.26 -12.31 -36.70
N ASN A 421 -7.03 -12.16 -38.01
CA ASN A 421 -6.50 -13.23 -38.85
C ASN A 421 -5.12 -13.71 -38.39
N GLN A 422 -4.23 -12.78 -38.01
CA GLN A 422 -2.91 -13.10 -37.47
C GLN A 422 -3.02 -13.87 -36.14
N ARG A 423 -3.93 -13.47 -35.25
CA ARG A 423 -4.18 -14.16 -33.97
C ARG A 423 -4.76 -15.55 -34.18
N LEU A 424 -5.69 -15.73 -35.12
CA LEU A 424 -6.23 -17.05 -35.49
C LEU A 424 -5.14 -17.96 -36.06
N ASN A 425 -4.27 -17.43 -36.94
CA ASN A 425 -3.13 -18.17 -37.47
C ASN A 425 -2.12 -18.54 -36.36
N ASN A 426 -1.86 -17.64 -35.42
CA ASN A 426 -0.96 -17.90 -34.29
C ASN A 426 -1.56 -18.93 -33.32
N LYS A 427 -2.88 -18.88 -33.08
CA LYS A 427 -3.60 -19.91 -32.32
C LYS A 427 -3.41 -21.29 -32.95
N GLN A 428 -3.60 -21.44 -34.26
CA GLN A 428 -3.38 -22.71 -34.95
C GLN A 428 -1.94 -23.23 -34.79
N LYS A 429 -0.94 -22.34 -34.86
CA LYS A 429 0.46 -22.71 -34.60
C LYS A 429 0.65 -23.19 -33.16
N LEU A 430 0.06 -22.51 -32.18
CA LEU A 430 0.14 -22.89 -30.77
C LEU A 430 -0.56 -24.23 -30.52
N GLU A 431 -1.76 -24.44 -31.06
CA GLU A 431 -2.49 -25.72 -30.99
C GLU A 431 -1.64 -26.87 -31.56
N SER A 432 -0.99 -26.64 -32.70
CA SER A 432 -0.10 -27.65 -33.32
C SER A 432 1.17 -27.94 -32.50
N ASN A 433 1.58 -27.02 -31.62
CA ASN A 433 2.76 -27.12 -30.77
C ASN A 433 2.41 -27.36 -29.29
N ASN A 434 1.25 -27.97 -29.01
CA ASN A 434 0.76 -28.24 -27.64
C ASN A 434 0.79 -27.00 -26.73
N TRP A 435 0.48 -25.82 -27.27
CA TRP A 435 0.45 -24.55 -26.55
C TRP A 435 1.80 -24.13 -25.92
N VAL A 436 2.91 -24.60 -26.50
CA VAL A 436 4.25 -24.12 -26.17
C VAL A 436 4.55 -22.84 -26.96
N GLN A 437 4.91 -21.77 -26.26
CA GLN A 437 5.30 -20.52 -26.88
C GLN A 437 6.60 -20.69 -27.69
N ILE A 438 6.60 -20.20 -28.93
CA ILE A 438 7.79 -20.20 -29.79
C ILE A 438 8.68 -19.02 -29.41
N LEU A 439 9.84 -19.29 -28.84
CA LEU A 439 10.80 -18.27 -28.41
C LEU A 439 11.69 -17.81 -29.57
N THR A 440 11.78 -16.50 -29.79
CA THR A 440 12.76 -15.93 -30.73
C THR A 440 14.12 -15.76 -30.06
N GLN A 441 15.19 -15.61 -30.85
CA GLN A 441 16.54 -15.29 -30.33
C GLN A 441 16.57 -14.00 -29.49
N LYS A 442 15.68 -13.05 -29.79
CA LYS A 442 15.51 -11.83 -29.01
C LYS A 442 14.91 -12.13 -27.64
N ASP A 443 13.89 -13.00 -27.58
CA ASP A 443 13.24 -13.39 -26.34
C ASP A 443 14.19 -14.16 -25.43
N ILE A 444 15.01 -15.07 -26.00
CA ILE A 444 16.04 -15.79 -25.26
C ILE A 444 17.01 -14.81 -24.59
N LYS A 445 17.51 -13.83 -25.34
CA LYS A 445 18.43 -12.81 -24.80
C LYS A 445 17.78 -11.94 -23.73
N GLU A 446 16.52 -11.54 -23.90
CA GLU A 446 15.78 -10.77 -22.90
C GLU A 446 15.54 -11.58 -21.61
N ARG A 447 15.26 -12.90 -21.73
CA ARG A 447 15.17 -13.83 -20.58
C ARG A 447 16.50 -13.94 -19.84
N GLU A 448 17.60 -14.22 -20.55
CA GLU A 448 18.95 -14.33 -19.97
C GLU A 448 19.35 -13.07 -19.18
N ASN A 449 19.09 -11.89 -19.74
CA ASN A 449 19.38 -10.62 -19.08
C ASN A 449 18.55 -10.41 -17.80
N GLN A 450 17.28 -10.82 -17.80
CA GLN A 450 16.44 -10.75 -16.61
C GLN A 450 16.84 -11.76 -15.54
N VAL A 451 17.18 -12.99 -15.92
CA VAL A 451 17.74 -13.99 -15.01
C VAL A 451 18.99 -13.44 -14.32
N LYS A 452 19.94 -12.88 -15.09
CA LYS A 452 21.13 -12.26 -14.54
C LYS A 452 20.83 -11.10 -13.57
N THR A 453 19.83 -10.27 -13.88
CA THR A 453 19.38 -9.19 -13.00
C THR A 453 18.81 -9.74 -11.68
N LEU A 454 17.94 -10.74 -11.76
CA LEU A 454 17.34 -11.38 -10.59
C LEU A 454 18.37 -12.12 -9.73
N GLU A 455 19.35 -12.79 -10.33
CA GLU A 455 20.46 -13.43 -9.62
C GLU A 455 21.34 -12.42 -8.87
N ASN A 456 21.62 -11.27 -9.49
CA ASN A 456 22.36 -10.19 -8.83
C ASN A 456 21.60 -9.61 -7.64
N ASP A 457 20.28 -9.47 -7.76
CA ASP A 457 19.42 -9.05 -6.65
C ASP A 457 19.41 -10.09 -5.52
N ILE A 458 19.27 -11.39 -5.86
CA ILE A 458 19.32 -12.49 -4.88
C ILE A 458 20.65 -12.45 -4.11
N LYS A 459 21.79 -12.31 -4.80
CA LYS A 459 23.11 -12.21 -4.14
C LYS A 459 23.18 -11.05 -3.14
N LYS A 460 22.57 -9.90 -3.45
CA LYS A 460 22.50 -8.75 -2.52
C LYS A 460 21.62 -9.07 -1.31
N LEU A 461 20.46 -9.67 -1.53
CA LEU A 461 19.53 -10.06 -0.46
C LEU A 461 20.13 -11.15 0.45
N GLU A 462 20.81 -12.15 -0.10
CA GLU A 462 21.49 -13.21 0.66
C GLU A 462 22.59 -12.65 1.56
N LYS A 463 23.35 -11.68 1.07
CA LYS A 463 24.34 -10.96 1.89
C LYS A 463 23.67 -10.22 3.05
N GLN A 464 22.57 -9.52 2.78
CA GLN A 464 21.80 -8.81 3.81
C GLN A 464 21.21 -9.76 4.86
N ILE A 465 20.65 -10.90 4.44
CA ILE A 465 20.13 -11.94 5.34
C ILE A 465 21.22 -12.44 6.26
N LYS A 466 22.41 -12.75 5.74
CA LYS A 466 23.52 -13.26 6.54
C LYS A 466 23.92 -12.29 7.66
N ASP A 467 24.02 -11.00 7.34
CA ASP A 467 24.40 -9.98 8.33
C ASP A 467 23.31 -9.79 9.40
N LEU A 468 22.04 -9.76 8.99
CA LEU A 468 20.90 -9.62 9.91
C LEU A 468 20.68 -10.86 10.80
N ASP A 469 20.84 -12.07 10.26
CA ASP A 469 20.75 -13.33 11.00
C ASP A 469 21.84 -13.43 12.08
N GLU A 470 23.07 -13.03 11.75
CA GLU A 470 24.16 -12.95 12.71
C GLU A 470 23.84 -11.97 13.86
N PHE A 471 23.27 -10.81 13.54
CA PHE A 471 22.81 -9.82 14.52
C PHE A 471 21.69 -10.39 15.42
N VAL A 472 20.65 -11.03 14.84
CA VAL A 472 19.54 -11.61 15.60
C VAL A 472 20.04 -12.68 16.57
N LYS A 473 20.91 -13.59 16.12
CA LYS A 473 21.52 -14.62 16.97
C LYS A 473 22.31 -14.03 18.13
N GLU A 474 22.95 -12.88 17.92
CA GLU A 474 23.67 -12.18 18.97
C GLU A 474 22.71 -11.55 19.99
N GLN A 475 21.67 -10.86 19.54
CA GLN A 475 20.63 -10.28 20.40
C GLN A 475 19.88 -11.36 21.21
N GLN A 476 19.56 -12.50 20.60
CA GLN A 476 18.95 -13.66 21.29
C GLN A 476 19.84 -14.20 22.43
N LYS A 477 21.16 -14.07 22.34
CA LYS A 477 22.08 -14.43 23.44
C LYS A 477 22.09 -13.41 24.58
N LEU A 478 21.82 -12.13 24.29
CA LEU A 478 21.75 -11.02 25.26
C LEU A 478 20.42 -11.00 26.03
N LEU A 479 19.31 -11.28 25.36
CA LEU A 479 17.96 -11.26 25.94
C LEU A 479 17.85 -11.99 27.30
N PRO A 480 18.29 -13.26 27.45
CA PRO A 480 18.21 -13.95 28.73
C PRO A 480 19.09 -13.33 29.82
N LEU A 481 20.20 -12.68 29.46
CA LEU A 481 21.05 -11.96 30.42
C LEU A 481 20.31 -10.74 30.99
N ILE A 482 19.55 -10.04 30.15
CA ILE A 482 18.74 -8.87 30.54
C ILE A 482 17.54 -9.33 31.38
N GLU A 483 16.81 -10.35 30.92
CA GLU A 483 15.66 -10.92 31.65
C GLU A 483 16.05 -11.40 33.05
N GLN A 484 17.24 -11.98 33.21
CA GLN A 484 17.75 -12.38 34.51
C GLN A 484 17.77 -11.19 35.49
N ARG A 485 18.20 -9.99 35.07
CA ARG A 485 18.24 -8.78 35.91
C ARG A 485 16.84 -8.23 36.20
N ILE A 486 15.94 -8.27 35.20
CA ILE A 486 14.53 -7.84 35.37
C ILE A 486 13.80 -8.72 36.40
N ARG A 487 14.14 -10.02 36.47
CA ARG A 487 13.52 -10.96 37.42
C ARG A 487 14.01 -10.78 38.85
N LYS A 488 15.14 -10.09 39.08
CA LYS A 488 15.71 -9.88 40.43
C LYS A 488 14.81 -9.01 41.30
N THR A 489 14.92 -9.20 42.62
CA THR A 489 14.11 -8.49 43.61
C THR A 489 14.30 -6.99 43.55
N PHE A 490 15.53 -6.51 43.34
CA PHE A 490 15.84 -5.09 43.20
C PHE A 490 15.01 -4.41 42.11
N PHE A 491 14.88 -5.02 40.92
CA PHE A 491 14.08 -4.44 39.85
C PHE A 491 12.58 -4.41 40.20
N LYS A 492 12.06 -5.49 40.79
CA LYS A 492 10.63 -5.65 41.12
C LYS A 492 10.15 -4.72 42.23
N THR A 493 11.02 -4.31 43.15
CA THR A 493 10.66 -3.45 44.29
C THR A 493 10.71 -1.96 43.96
N ILE A 494 11.47 -1.56 42.93
CA ILE A 494 11.65 -0.17 42.50
C ILE A 494 10.48 0.26 41.61
N LYS A 495 9.88 1.42 41.91
CA LYS A 495 8.71 1.96 41.19
C LYS A 495 9.13 2.80 40.00
N TRP A 496 9.83 2.17 39.06
CA TRP A 496 10.45 2.84 37.92
C TRP A 496 9.44 3.50 36.97
N GLN A 497 8.18 3.04 36.93
CA GLN A 497 7.11 3.64 36.11
C GLN A 497 6.74 5.06 36.53
N ASN A 498 7.10 5.47 37.75
CA ASN A 498 6.72 6.79 38.29
C ASN A 498 7.67 7.92 37.85
N ILE A 499 8.65 7.65 36.99
CA ILE A 499 9.56 8.70 36.48
C ILE A 499 8.87 9.56 35.44
N GLN A 500 9.06 10.87 35.57
CA GLN A 500 8.73 11.85 34.54
C GLN A 500 10.01 12.62 34.18
N GLY A 501 10.52 12.39 32.97
CA GLY A 501 11.70 13.06 32.45
C GLY A 501 13.02 12.69 33.15
N PHE A 502 14.12 12.86 32.43
CA PHE A 502 15.46 12.73 32.99
C PHE A 502 16.00 14.07 33.49
N THR A 503 16.48 14.10 34.73
CA THR A 503 17.26 15.20 35.31
C THR A 503 18.60 14.62 35.79
N SER A 504 19.69 15.16 35.26
CA SER A 504 21.04 14.70 35.59
C SER A 504 21.36 14.97 37.06
N SER A 505 21.35 13.93 37.90
CA SER A 505 21.74 14.05 39.31
C SER A 505 23.26 13.96 39.50
N MET A 506 23.76 14.50 40.62
CA MET A 506 25.17 14.40 40.98
C MET A 506 25.66 12.95 41.12
N THR A 507 24.78 11.99 41.38
CA THR A 507 25.13 10.58 41.48
C THR A 507 25.59 10.00 40.15
N PHE A 508 24.95 10.37 39.04
CA PHE A 508 25.38 9.97 37.69
C PHE A 508 26.69 10.63 37.26
N ILE A 509 27.12 11.68 37.96
CA ILE A 509 28.41 12.33 37.75
C ILE A 509 29.46 11.70 38.67
N GLN A 510 29.23 11.55 39.96
CA GLN A 510 30.25 11.18 40.95
C GLN A 510 30.46 9.66 41.10
N ASN A 511 29.40 8.86 40.99
CA ASN A 511 29.51 7.41 41.13
C ASN A 511 29.86 6.75 39.79
N ILE A 512 30.99 6.04 39.75
CA ILE A 512 31.53 5.41 38.53
C ILE A 512 30.53 4.43 37.92
N SER A 513 29.86 3.60 38.72
CA SER A 513 28.92 2.60 38.21
C SER A 513 27.69 3.26 37.57
N TYR A 514 27.09 4.26 38.23
CA TYR A 514 25.95 5.01 37.65
C TYR A 514 26.37 5.78 36.40
N ARG A 515 27.55 6.41 36.42
CA ARG A 515 28.11 7.11 35.25
C ARG A 515 28.30 6.16 34.06
N ASN A 516 28.86 4.98 34.30
CA ASN A 516 29.09 3.96 33.28
C ASN A 516 27.78 3.41 32.73
N ALA A 517 26.77 3.17 33.59
CA ALA A 517 25.44 2.76 33.16
C ALA A 517 24.81 3.82 32.24
N LEU A 518 24.83 5.09 32.63
CA LEU A 518 24.28 6.19 31.83
C LEU A 518 25.02 6.35 30.49
N ASN A 519 26.35 6.30 30.50
CA ASN A 519 27.15 6.41 29.27
C ASN A 519 26.89 5.24 28.32
N SER A 520 26.86 4.01 28.86
CA SER A 520 26.57 2.82 28.06
C SER A 520 25.17 2.90 27.46
N TYR A 521 24.17 3.33 28.24
CA TYR A 521 22.82 3.53 27.75
C TYR A 521 22.74 4.58 26.63
N LYS A 522 23.42 5.72 26.77
CA LYS A 522 23.51 6.72 25.71
C LYS A 522 24.17 6.19 24.44
N GLU A 523 25.21 5.37 24.56
CA GLU A 523 25.85 4.74 23.41
C GLU A 523 24.95 3.68 22.76
N ILE A 524 24.15 2.92 23.52
CA ILE A 524 23.12 2.00 22.97
C ILE A 524 22.10 2.78 22.15
N LEU A 525 21.55 3.87 22.69
CA LEU A 525 20.59 4.72 21.97
C LEU A 525 21.21 5.29 20.68
N LYS A 526 22.45 5.77 20.77
CA LYS A 526 23.18 6.33 19.63
C LYS A 526 23.59 5.29 18.58
N SER A 527 23.86 4.05 18.97
CA SER A 527 24.15 2.95 18.04
C SER A 527 22.89 2.53 17.29
N GLU A 528 21.76 2.45 17.98
CA GLU A 528 20.45 2.14 17.39
C GLU A 528 19.82 3.34 16.64
N GLY A 529 20.37 4.56 16.79
CA GLY A 529 19.82 5.78 16.19
C GLY A 529 18.55 6.29 16.88
N ILE A 530 18.26 5.79 18.07
CA ILE A 530 17.04 6.08 18.83
C ILE A 530 17.26 7.32 19.72
N ASP A 531 16.30 8.23 19.70
CA ASP A 531 16.12 9.24 20.76
C ASP A 531 15.10 8.69 21.77
N LEU A 532 15.35 8.87 23.07
CA LEU A 532 14.42 8.49 24.14
C LEU A 532 13.01 9.05 23.91
N GLU A 533 12.91 10.32 23.53
CA GLU A 533 11.61 10.94 23.23
C GLU A 533 10.91 10.25 22.04
N VAL A 534 11.69 9.85 21.03
CA VAL A 534 11.19 9.11 19.85
C VAL A 534 10.74 7.71 20.22
N PHE A 535 11.47 7.04 21.11
CA PHE A 535 11.11 5.70 21.59
C PHE A 535 9.79 5.72 22.35
N ASP A 536 9.61 6.66 23.29
CA ASP A 536 8.35 6.82 24.02
C ASP A 536 7.17 7.11 23.07
N LEU A 537 7.40 7.97 22.06
CA LEU A 537 6.38 8.26 21.05
C LEU A 537 6.06 7.04 20.17
N TYR A 538 7.05 6.21 19.85
CA TYR A 538 6.85 4.94 19.15
C TYR A 538 5.95 4.02 19.97
N GLU A 539 6.26 3.80 21.26
CA GLU A 539 5.47 2.90 22.12
C GLU A 539 4.00 3.34 22.20
N LYS A 540 3.78 4.65 22.34
CA LYS A 540 2.44 5.24 22.31
C LYS A 540 1.76 5.07 20.95
N ALA A 541 2.48 5.32 19.85
CA ALA A 541 1.95 5.17 18.49
C ALA A 541 1.54 3.72 18.19
N THR A 542 2.24 2.74 18.75
CA THR A 542 1.95 1.30 18.62
C THR A 542 1.01 0.76 19.71
N THR A 543 0.32 1.62 20.46
CA THR A 543 -0.69 1.15 21.44
C THR A 543 -2.04 0.92 20.72
N TYR A 544 -2.25 -0.31 20.24
CA TYR A 544 -3.37 -0.68 19.34
C TYR A 544 -4.75 -0.74 19.97
N GLY A 545 -4.85 -0.85 21.30
CA GLY A 545 -6.15 -0.87 21.99
C GLY A 545 -7.05 0.33 21.66
N MET A 546 -6.47 1.41 21.13
CA MET A 546 -7.13 2.67 20.81
C MET A 546 -7.42 2.92 19.31
N ARG A 547 -7.06 2.02 18.37
CA ARG A 547 -7.20 2.28 16.91
C ARG A 547 -8.16 1.32 16.19
N GLU A 548 -8.77 1.83 15.11
CA GLU A 548 -9.54 1.04 14.16
C GLU A 548 -8.65 0.43 13.06
N ILE A 549 -9.05 -0.71 12.49
CA ILE A 549 -8.27 -1.44 11.46
C ILE A 549 -7.97 -0.57 10.21
N PRO A 550 -8.93 0.19 9.64
CA PRO A 550 -8.65 1.06 8.50
C PRO A 550 -7.57 2.10 8.79
N GLN A 551 -7.53 2.63 10.02
CA GLN A 551 -6.50 3.58 10.43
C GLN A 551 -5.12 2.93 10.50
N ILE A 552 -5.02 1.67 10.96
CA ILE A 552 -3.76 0.91 10.95
C ILE A 552 -3.30 0.67 9.51
N TYR A 553 -4.22 0.35 8.59
CA TYR A 553 -3.90 0.18 7.17
C TYR A 553 -3.41 1.48 6.52
N GLU A 554 -4.04 2.62 6.81
CA GLU A 554 -3.60 3.94 6.34
C GLU A 554 -2.19 4.26 6.83
N LEU A 555 -1.92 4.07 8.12
CA LEU A 555 -0.58 4.31 8.69
C LEU A 555 0.48 3.34 8.14
N TRP A 556 0.11 2.09 7.88
CA TRP A 556 0.99 1.15 7.20
C TRP A 556 1.30 1.61 5.77
N CYS A 557 0.30 2.06 5.01
CA CYS A 557 0.51 2.62 3.67
C CYS A 557 1.47 3.82 3.72
N LEU A 558 1.34 4.70 4.72
CA LEU A 558 2.24 5.84 4.91
C LEU A 558 3.70 5.40 5.07
N VAL A 559 3.94 4.46 5.99
CA VAL A 559 5.30 3.95 6.24
C VAL A 559 5.84 3.21 5.02
N SER A 560 5.00 2.45 4.32
CA SER A 560 5.35 1.75 3.07
C SER A 560 5.73 2.70 1.93
N ILE A 561 5.06 3.86 1.80
CA ILE A 561 5.46 4.93 0.87
C ILE A 561 6.86 5.45 1.23
N ILE A 562 7.10 5.77 2.51
CA ILE A 562 8.41 6.27 2.97
C ILE A 562 9.51 5.24 2.69
N LYS A 563 9.25 3.96 2.98
CA LYS A 563 10.15 2.85 2.68
C LYS A 563 10.45 2.73 1.20
N THR A 564 9.42 2.83 0.35
CA THR A 564 9.56 2.75 -1.11
C THR A 564 10.36 3.92 -1.67
N LEU A 565 10.33 5.10 -1.05
CA LEU A 565 11.18 6.22 -1.46
C LEU A 565 12.63 6.02 -1.00
N LYS A 566 12.83 5.48 0.21
CA LYS A 566 14.16 5.29 0.79
C LYS A 566 14.94 4.13 0.19
N GLU A 567 14.36 2.93 0.17
CA GLU A 567 15.08 1.69 -0.12
C GLU A 567 15.43 1.55 -1.61
N PRO A 568 14.47 1.52 -2.55
CA PRO A 568 14.79 1.35 -3.96
C PRO A 568 15.24 2.64 -4.65
N TYR A 569 14.78 3.83 -4.23
CA TYR A 569 15.09 5.10 -4.90
C TYR A 569 16.15 5.96 -4.18
N GLY A 570 16.60 5.57 -2.99
CA GLY A 570 17.73 6.18 -2.30
C GLY A 570 17.45 7.51 -1.60
N PHE A 571 16.20 7.98 -1.58
CA PHE A 571 15.84 9.23 -0.88
C PHE A 571 16.09 9.11 0.63
N GLN A 572 16.48 10.22 1.25
CA GLN A 572 16.70 10.31 2.70
C GLN A 572 15.69 11.28 3.31
N TYR A 573 15.35 11.10 4.59
CA TYR A 573 14.46 12.00 5.32
C TYR A 573 15.16 12.55 6.56
N LYS A 574 14.75 13.73 7.01
CA LYS A 574 15.25 14.33 8.26
C LYS A 574 14.65 13.62 9.46
N SER A 575 15.46 13.40 10.49
CA SER A 575 15.01 12.77 11.75
C SER A 575 13.91 13.59 12.45
N GLN A 576 13.88 14.91 12.23
CA GLN A 576 12.86 15.81 12.77
C GLN A 576 11.47 15.60 12.14
N ASP A 577 11.41 15.23 10.86
CA ASP A 577 10.14 14.98 10.16
C ASP A 577 9.49 13.70 10.74
N ILE A 578 10.30 12.69 11.07
CA ILE A 578 9.82 11.45 11.71
C ILE A 578 9.36 11.70 13.16
N ARG A 579 10.06 12.54 13.92
CA ARG A 579 9.60 12.98 15.25
C ARG A 579 8.22 13.62 15.17
N THR A 580 8.03 14.49 14.18
CA THR A 580 6.76 15.19 13.96
C THR A 580 5.67 14.20 13.56
N LEU A 581 5.98 13.24 12.68
CA LEU A 581 5.08 12.16 12.31
C LEU A 581 4.60 11.37 13.53
N LEU A 582 5.50 10.89 14.39
CA LEU A 582 5.15 10.10 15.58
C LEU A 582 4.26 10.87 16.56
N LYS A 583 4.50 12.18 16.73
CA LYS A 583 3.64 13.05 17.54
C LYS A 583 2.24 13.17 16.97
N VAL A 584 2.11 13.26 15.65
CA VAL A 584 0.81 13.38 14.99
C VAL A 584 0.02 12.08 15.00
N ILE A 585 0.67 10.95 14.75
CA ILE A 585 -0.04 9.67 14.67
C ILE A 585 -0.43 9.11 16.04
N ASN A 586 0.11 9.61 17.16
CA ASN A 586 -0.18 9.12 18.51
C ASN A 586 -1.72 9.08 18.80
N PRO A 587 -2.30 7.94 19.28
CA PRO A 587 -3.72 7.85 19.59
C PRO A 587 -4.25 8.87 20.61
N GLU A 588 -3.39 9.34 21.53
CA GLU A 588 -3.76 10.35 22.53
C GLU A 588 -3.92 11.77 21.94
N ASN A 589 -3.54 11.97 20.67
CA ASN A 589 -3.59 13.27 20.02
C ASN A 589 -4.96 13.53 19.38
N ASN A 590 -5.79 14.33 20.05
CA ASN A 590 -7.15 14.66 19.60
C ASN A 590 -7.22 15.72 18.48
N ASN A 591 -6.09 16.25 18.01
CA ASN A 591 -6.09 17.34 17.03
C ASN A 591 -6.34 16.84 15.60
N LEU A 592 -7.59 17.01 15.16
CA LEU A 592 -8.11 16.63 13.84
C LEU A 592 -7.44 17.34 12.65
N ASN A 593 -6.62 18.38 12.83
CA ASN A 593 -6.07 19.21 11.75
C ASN A 593 -4.55 19.08 11.53
N ASN A 594 -3.92 18.07 12.12
CA ASN A 594 -2.46 17.93 12.02
C ASN A 594 -2.05 17.36 10.65
N GLN A 595 -1.51 18.21 9.78
CA GLN A 595 -0.80 17.78 8.58
C GLN A 595 0.66 17.45 8.91
N VAL A 596 1.21 16.39 8.32
CA VAL A 596 2.65 16.10 8.39
C VAL A 596 3.26 16.34 7.02
N THR A 597 4.43 16.98 6.99
CA THR A 597 5.24 17.15 5.78
C THR A 597 6.57 16.47 6.00
N ILE A 598 6.96 15.61 5.06
CA ILE A 598 8.25 14.94 5.06
C ILE A 598 8.98 15.39 3.79
N ASN A 599 10.07 16.12 3.98
CA ASN A 599 10.90 16.59 2.87
C ASN A 599 12.01 15.57 2.65
N PHE A 600 12.00 14.95 1.47
CA PHE A 600 13.06 14.01 1.14
C PHE A 600 14.26 14.75 0.55
N GLU A 601 15.43 14.45 1.09
CA GLU A 601 16.73 14.83 0.58
C GLU A 601 17.25 13.75 -0.37
N GLY A 602 18.09 14.15 -1.32
CA GLY A 602 18.64 13.26 -2.34
C GLY A 602 18.41 13.81 -3.75
N ASP A 603 19.11 13.21 -4.70
CA ASP A 603 19.06 13.62 -6.09
C ASP A 603 18.90 12.38 -6.99
N LEU A 604 17.66 12.12 -7.44
CA LEU A 604 17.37 11.10 -8.45
C LEU A 604 17.34 11.77 -9.83
N ASN A 605 18.50 12.27 -10.26
CA ASN A 605 18.68 13.00 -11.52
C ASN A 605 17.75 14.22 -11.65
N GLY A 606 17.83 15.13 -10.68
CA GLY A 606 17.07 16.38 -10.59
C GLY A 606 15.69 16.25 -9.95
N ARG A 607 15.20 15.03 -9.67
CA ARG A 607 13.86 14.79 -9.11
C ARG A 607 13.85 15.03 -7.61
N LYS A 608 12.97 15.94 -7.17
CA LYS A 608 12.71 16.25 -5.75
C LYS A 608 11.32 15.75 -5.37
N ILE A 609 11.18 15.30 -4.12
CA ILE A 609 9.92 14.78 -3.61
C ILE A 609 9.61 15.27 -2.19
N THR A 610 8.35 15.64 -1.99
CA THR A 610 7.79 15.96 -0.67
C THR A 610 6.53 15.15 -0.45
N LEU A 611 6.47 14.43 0.67
CA LEU A 611 5.30 13.66 1.08
C LEU A 611 4.51 14.48 2.10
N TYR A 612 3.22 14.63 1.85
CA TYR A 612 2.30 15.19 2.81
C TYR A 612 1.30 14.12 3.27
N TYR A 613 1.10 14.02 4.58
CA TYR A 613 0.09 13.17 5.21
C TYR A 613 -1.06 14.05 5.72
N GLN A 614 -2.28 13.74 5.28
CA GLN A 614 -3.51 14.45 5.59
C GLN A 614 -3.41 15.97 5.38
N LYS A 615 -2.90 16.42 4.23
CA LYS A 615 -2.81 17.85 3.88
C LYS A 615 -4.16 18.39 3.41
N THR A 616 -4.59 19.52 3.95
CA THR A 616 -5.76 20.24 3.43
C THR A 616 -5.35 21.05 2.20
N LEU A 617 -5.97 20.75 1.07
CA LEU A 617 -5.78 21.45 -0.21
C LEU A 617 -6.61 22.74 -0.27
N PRO A 618 -6.33 23.68 -1.20
CA PRO A 618 -7.09 24.93 -1.33
C PRO A 618 -8.60 24.76 -1.55
N ASN A 619 -9.01 23.61 -2.10
CA ASN A 619 -10.42 23.23 -2.28
C ASN A 619 -11.08 22.64 -1.02
N ASN A 620 -10.46 22.79 0.15
CA ASN A 620 -10.85 22.20 1.44
C ASN A 620 -10.99 20.66 1.42
N LYS A 621 -10.42 19.99 0.42
CA LYS A 621 -10.32 18.53 0.38
C LYS A 621 -9.02 18.08 1.03
N ARG A 622 -9.05 16.87 1.59
CA ARG A 622 -7.95 16.29 2.34
C ARG A 622 -7.71 14.86 1.86
N PRO A 623 -6.72 14.62 0.99
CA PRO A 623 -6.29 13.26 0.70
C PRO A 623 -5.48 12.69 1.87
N ASP A 624 -5.44 11.37 1.97
CA ASP A 624 -4.62 10.67 2.98
C ASP A 624 -3.14 10.95 2.73
N PHE A 625 -2.69 10.79 1.48
CA PHE A 625 -1.32 11.09 1.08
C PHE A 625 -1.28 11.95 -0.19
N LEU A 626 -0.33 12.88 -0.22
CA LEU A 626 0.00 13.68 -1.39
C LEU A 626 1.51 13.63 -1.59
N LEU A 627 1.94 13.03 -2.69
CA LEU A 627 3.33 13.10 -3.15
C LEU A 627 3.46 14.24 -4.15
N GLU A 628 4.19 15.26 -3.74
CA GLU A 628 4.59 16.35 -4.60
C GLU A 628 5.92 16.00 -5.25
N ILE A 629 5.93 15.86 -6.57
CA ILE A 629 7.11 15.48 -7.34
C ILE A 629 7.45 16.63 -8.28
N SER A 630 8.71 17.06 -8.26
CA SER A 630 9.18 18.13 -9.14
C SER A 630 10.51 17.79 -9.80
N ILE A 631 10.67 18.27 -11.02
CA ILE A 631 11.93 18.28 -11.75
C ILE A 631 12.01 19.57 -12.56
N ASN A 632 13.10 20.32 -12.42
CA ASN A 632 13.24 21.66 -12.99
C ASN A 632 12.01 22.53 -12.62
N ASP A 633 11.35 23.12 -13.62
CA ASP A 633 10.15 23.97 -13.42
C ASP A 633 8.82 23.18 -13.43
N ARG A 634 8.86 21.86 -13.69
CA ARG A 634 7.65 21.04 -13.76
C ARG A 634 7.35 20.38 -12.42
N LYS A 635 6.07 20.42 -12.04
CA LYS A 635 5.56 19.88 -10.78
C LYS A 635 4.30 19.08 -11.03
N ILE A 636 4.19 17.91 -10.39
CA ILE A 636 2.99 17.06 -10.41
C ILE A 636 2.64 16.64 -8.99
N TYR A 637 1.38 16.25 -8.79
CA TYR A 637 0.83 15.84 -7.52
C TYR A 637 0.21 14.44 -7.64
N LEU A 638 0.85 13.44 -7.02
CA LEU A 638 0.31 12.09 -6.93
C LEU A 638 -0.48 11.97 -5.62
N VAL A 639 -1.81 11.94 -5.74
CA VAL A 639 -2.77 11.75 -4.65
C VAL A 639 -2.95 10.26 -4.44
N LEU A 640 -2.70 9.78 -3.21
CA LEU A 640 -2.93 8.40 -2.82
C LEU A 640 -3.95 8.37 -1.67
N ASP A 641 -4.97 7.51 -1.80
CA ASP A 641 -6.04 7.37 -0.82
C ASP A 641 -6.13 5.90 -0.37
N ALA A 642 -6.02 5.63 0.94
CA ALA A 642 -6.04 4.26 1.47
C ALA A 642 -7.48 3.85 1.76
N LYS A 643 -7.94 2.74 1.15
CA LYS A 643 -9.27 2.19 1.38
C LYS A 643 -9.16 0.78 1.95
N PHE A 644 -9.86 0.52 3.05
CA PHE A 644 -9.95 -0.79 3.68
C PHE A 644 -11.42 -1.23 3.78
N LYS A 645 -11.93 -1.90 2.73
CA LYS A 645 -13.31 -2.41 2.71
C LYS A 645 -13.51 -3.51 1.67
N ASN A 646 -14.55 -4.33 1.84
CA ASN A 646 -14.95 -5.30 0.83
C ASN A 646 -15.79 -4.63 -0.27
N TYR A 647 -15.31 -4.65 -1.51
CA TYR A 647 -16.12 -4.31 -2.68
C TYR A 647 -17.00 -5.52 -3.04
N ASN A 648 -18.31 -5.30 -3.16
CA ASN A 648 -19.30 -6.32 -3.48
C ASN A 648 -20.10 -5.90 -4.72
N TYR A 649 -21.00 -6.76 -5.21
CA TYR A 649 -21.76 -6.52 -6.45
C TYR A 649 -22.55 -5.19 -6.51
N LYS A 650 -22.75 -4.48 -5.38
CA LYS A 650 -23.42 -3.17 -5.30
C LYS A 650 -22.45 -1.97 -5.18
N LYS A 651 -21.19 -2.18 -4.82
CA LYS A 651 -20.16 -1.15 -4.63
C LYS A 651 -18.87 -1.60 -5.33
N SER A 652 -18.55 -1.00 -6.47
CA SER A 652 -17.30 -1.27 -7.20
C SER A 652 -16.26 -0.17 -6.96
N LEU A 653 -15.00 -0.59 -6.90
CA LEU A 653 -13.82 0.28 -6.78
C LEU A 653 -13.75 1.31 -7.93
N ASN A 654 -14.30 0.96 -9.09
CA ASN A 654 -14.33 1.81 -10.28
C ASN A 654 -15.14 3.11 -10.07
N TYR A 655 -16.28 3.04 -9.35
CA TYR A 655 -17.08 4.23 -9.06
C TYR A 655 -16.39 5.15 -8.06
N GLU A 656 -15.69 4.56 -7.10
CA GLU A 656 -15.00 5.33 -6.07
C GLU A 656 -13.76 6.03 -6.60
N ILE A 657 -12.98 5.38 -7.47
CA ILE A 657 -11.85 6.04 -8.11
C ILE A 657 -12.32 7.17 -9.03
N LYS A 658 -13.43 7.01 -9.75
CA LYS A 658 -14.03 8.07 -10.56
C LYS A 658 -14.44 9.26 -9.68
N ASN A 659 -15.18 9.00 -8.60
CA ASN A 659 -15.57 10.01 -7.63
C ASN A 659 -14.36 10.73 -6.99
N LEU A 660 -13.28 10.01 -6.71
CA LEU A 660 -12.04 10.61 -6.19
C LEU A 660 -11.32 11.46 -7.25
N ASN A 661 -11.25 10.98 -8.50
CA ASN A 661 -10.71 11.75 -9.60
C ASN A 661 -11.49 13.04 -9.81
N ASP A 662 -12.82 12.99 -9.80
CA ASP A 662 -13.69 14.16 -9.92
C ASP A 662 -13.48 15.13 -8.75
N LYS A 663 -13.29 14.60 -7.53
CA LYS A 663 -13.01 15.38 -6.31
C LYS A 663 -11.70 16.16 -6.37
N TYR A 664 -10.67 15.64 -7.06
CA TYR A 664 -9.34 16.25 -7.18
C TYR A 664 -9.00 16.67 -8.62
N SER A 665 -10.02 16.87 -9.46
CA SER A 665 -9.89 17.07 -10.90
C SER A 665 -9.12 18.36 -11.25
N ASP A 666 -7.81 18.23 -11.39
CA ASP A 666 -6.92 19.26 -11.90
C ASP A 666 -5.91 18.63 -12.89
N THR A 667 -5.19 19.46 -13.64
CA THR A 667 -4.29 19.06 -14.74
C THR A 667 -3.03 18.34 -14.24
N ASP A 668 -2.50 18.73 -13.09
CA ASP A 668 -1.26 18.18 -12.51
C ASP A 668 -1.52 17.15 -11.40
N TYR A 669 -2.78 16.83 -11.13
CA TYR A 669 -3.20 15.87 -10.09
C TYR A 669 -3.48 14.49 -10.68
N TYR A 670 -2.82 13.48 -10.11
CA TYR A 670 -2.93 12.08 -10.48
C TYR A 670 -3.42 11.28 -9.28
N VAL A 671 -4.53 10.53 -9.40
CA VAL A 671 -5.27 10.02 -8.24
C VAL A 671 -5.29 8.50 -8.19
N PHE A 672 -4.78 7.89 -7.12
CA PHE A 672 -4.77 6.43 -6.98
C PHE A 672 -5.32 5.96 -5.63
N ILE A 673 -6.04 4.84 -5.65
CA ILE A 673 -6.46 4.13 -4.43
C ILE A 673 -5.44 3.04 -4.09
N LEU A 674 -5.04 2.97 -2.82
CA LEU A 674 -4.33 1.84 -2.22
C LEU A 674 -5.35 0.92 -1.57
N HIS A 675 -5.43 -0.34 -2.02
CA HIS A 675 -6.41 -1.30 -1.52
C HIS A 675 -5.76 -2.65 -1.18
N PRO A 676 -6.15 -3.36 -0.09
CA PRO A 676 -5.50 -4.61 0.30
C PRO A 676 -5.79 -5.79 -0.63
N CYS A 677 -6.93 -5.79 -1.34
CA CYS A 677 -7.39 -6.95 -2.12
C CYS A 677 -7.98 -6.57 -3.50
N ASN A 678 -8.21 -7.57 -4.35
CA ASN A 678 -8.77 -7.38 -5.69
C ASN A 678 -10.24 -6.95 -5.64
N ASP A 679 -10.68 -6.17 -6.63
CA ASP A 679 -12.11 -5.95 -6.86
C ASP A 679 -12.71 -7.17 -7.60
N LEU A 680 -13.25 -8.12 -6.82
CA LEU A 680 -13.91 -9.34 -7.32
C LEU A 680 -15.06 -9.05 -8.31
N THR A 681 -15.62 -7.83 -8.31
CA THR A 681 -16.68 -7.43 -9.24
C THR A 681 -16.18 -6.99 -10.61
N GLY A 682 -14.91 -6.54 -10.68
CA GLY A 682 -14.27 -6.05 -11.90
C GLY A 682 -13.53 -7.13 -12.69
N GLU A 683 -13.13 -8.24 -12.05
CA GLU A 683 -12.29 -9.28 -12.68
C GLU A 683 -12.97 -10.05 -13.82
N LYS A 684 -14.30 -10.19 -13.79
CA LYS A 684 -15.08 -10.98 -14.78
C LYS A 684 -15.50 -10.19 -16.02
N LYS A 685 -15.04 -8.95 -16.18
CA LYS A 685 -15.51 -8.07 -17.25
C LYS A 685 -14.37 -7.68 -18.17
N PRO A 686 -14.59 -7.54 -19.49
CA PRO A 686 -13.53 -7.35 -20.46
C PRO A 686 -12.84 -6.00 -20.23
N VAL A 687 -11.64 -6.05 -19.64
CA VAL A 687 -10.83 -4.87 -19.36
C VAL A 687 -10.05 -4.51 -20.63
N LYS A 688 -10.45 -3.42 -21.30
CA LYS A 688 -9.55 -2.73 -22.23
C LYS A 688 -8.45 -2.06 -21.41
N MET A 689 -7.22 -2.52 -21.61
CA MET A 689 -6.01 -1.72 -21.76
C MET A 689 -5.91 -0.56 -20.77
N THR A 690 -5.23 -0.76 -19.65
CA THR A 690 -5.20 0.25 -18.60
C THR A 690 -4.44 1.51 -19.05
N ASN A 691 -5.20 2.51 -19.48
CA ASN A 691 -4.84 3.94 -19.45
C ASN A 691 -4.58 4.44 -18.01
N HIS A 692 -4.60 3.57 -17.00
CA HIS A 692 -4.66 3.86 -15.58
C HIS A 692 -3.57 3.01 -14.92
N GLY A 693 -2.52 3.60 -14.36
CA GLY A 693 -1.25 2.92 -14.07
C GLY A 693 -1.26 2.04 -12.82
N GLY A 694 -2.24 1.13 -12.74
CA GLY A 694 -2.44 0.21 -11.63
C GLY A 694 -3.12 -1.10 -12.06
N ASP A 695 -3.61 -1.85 -11.07
CA ASP A 695 -4.24 -3.16 -11.27
C ASP A 695 -5.61 -3.04 -11.97
N LYS A 696 -6.11 -4.12 -12.59
CA LYS A 696 -7.24 -4.16 -13.54
C LYS A 696 -8.44 -3.26 -13.12
N ILE A 697 -8.66 -2.15 -13.83
CA ILE A 697 -9.84 -1.27 -13.68
C ILE A 697 -10.85 -1.56 -14.78
N TYR A 698 -12.11 -1.73 -14.41
CA TYR A 698 -13.21 -1.94 -15.35
C TYR A 698 -14.02 -0.65 -15.53
N PHE A 699 -14.15 -0.17 -16.77
CA PHE A 699 -15.04 0.95 -17.10
C PHE A 699 -16.36 0.43 -17.66
N GLY A 700 -17.46 0.82 -17.03
CA GLY A 700 -18.80 0.30 -17.33
C GLY A 700 -19.42 0.81 -18.63
N GLU A 701 -19.15 2.05 -19.04
CA GLU A 701 -19.84 2.72 -20.17
C GLU A 701 -18.89 3.00 -21.35
N GLU A 702 -19.41 3.03 -22.59
CA GLU A 702 -18.60 3.18 -23.83
C GLU A 702 -17.88 4.53 -23.94
N GLU A 703 -18.43 5.61 -23.37
CA GLU A 703 -17.76 6.93 -23.32
C GLU A 703 -16.58 6.95 -22.35
N ASP A 704 -16.68 6.22 -21.23
CA ASP A 704 -15.60 6.04 -20.24
C ASP A 704 -14.46 5.14 -20.76
N GLN A 705 -14.63 4.48 -21.92
CA GLN A 705 -13.62 3.61 -22.53
C GLN A 705 -12.66 4.35 -23.47
N LYS A 706 -12.88 5.64 -23.78
CA LYS A 706 -11.97 6.40 -24.64
C LYS A 706 -10.75 6.88 -23.84
N PRO A 707 -9.51 6.57 -24.28
CA PRO A 707 -8.29 7.08 -23.65
C PRO A 707 -8.33 8.60 -23.60
N THR A 708 -8.21 9.18 -22.40
CA THR A 708 -8.03 10.63 -22.25
C THR A 708 -6.59 10.92 -21.90
N PHE A 709 -6.00 11.88 -22.61
CA PHE A 709 -4.67 12.38 -22.33
C PHE A 709 -4.74 13.45 -21.21
N PRO A 710 -3.80 13.48 -20.25
CA PRO A 710 -2.64 12.60 -20.10
C PRO A 710 -3.02 11.19 -19.61
N PHE A 711 -2.32 10.17 -20.12
CA PHE A 711 -2.48 8.80 -19.63
C PHE A 711 -2.15 8.69 -18.14
N HIS A 712 -2.74 7.70 -17.49
CA HIS A 712 -2.54 7.33 -16.09
C HIS A 712 -3.03 8.38 -15.08
N LYS A 713 -4.05 9.16 -15.46
CA LYS A 713 -4.63 10.22 -14.61
C LYS A 713 -5.17 9.71 -13.28
N TYR A 714 -5.78 8.54 -13.25
CA TYR A 714 -6.23 7.92 -12.00
C TYR A 714 -6.15 6.40 -12.06
N GLY A 715 -6.18 5.70 -10.92
CA GLY A 715 -6.23 4.24 -10.89
C GLY A 715 -6.33 3.61 -9.49
N TYR A 716 -6.14 2.29 -9.36
CA TYR A 716 -5.97 1.65 -8.06
C TYR A 716 -4.84 0.64 -8.13
N ILE A 717 -4.19 0.39 -7.01
CA ILE A 717 -3.22 -0.68 -6.86
C ILE A 717 -3.52 -1.53 -5.64
N ILE A 718 -3.27 -2.83 -5.77
CA ILE A 718 -3.24 -3.77 -4.67
C ILE A 718 -1.98 -3.46 -3.86
N HIS A 719 -2.17 -3.18 -2.58
CA HIS A 719 -1.11 -2.89 -1.65
C HIS A 719 -1.36 -3.60 -0.33
N LYS A 720 -0.56 -4.64 -0.07
CA LYS A 720 -0.62 -5.44 1.17
C LYS A 720 0.79 -5.91 1.59
N PRO A 721 0.99 -6.35 2.84
CA PRO A 721 2.27 -6.88 3.30
C PRO A 721 2.83 -7.94 2.34
N ASN A 722 4.16 -7.96 2.16
CA ASN A 722 4.89 -8.79 1.19
C ASN A 722 4.63 -8.51 -0.31
N PHE A 723 3.61 -7.72 -0.68
CA PHE A 723 3.27 -7.38 -2.07
C PHE A 723 3.33 -5.86 -2.29
N THR A 724 4.55 -5.31 -2.30
CA THR A 724 4.80 -3.85 -2.39
C THR A 724 5.33 -3.38 -3.74
N ASP A 725 5.59 -4.29 -4.68
CA ASP A 725 6.12 -3.95 -6.01
C ASP A 725 5.19 -3.02 -6.80
N ASN A 726 3.87 -3.12 -6.63
CA ASN A 726 2.89 -2.25 -7.31
C ASN A 726 3.02 -0.78 -6.88
N LEU A 727 3.28 -0.51 -5.59
CA LEU A 727 3.53 0.85 -5.11
C LEU A 727 4.83 1.41 -5.70
N LYS A 728 5.87 0.57 -5.77
CA LYS A 728 7.15 0.93 -6.41
C LYS A 728 6.95 1.27 -7.88
N LYS A 729 6.19 0.46 -8.63
CA LYS A 729 5.85 0.72 -10.04
C LYS A 729 5.07 2.03 -10.21
N LEU A 730 4.07 2.29 -9.38
CA LEU A 730 3.28 3.52 -9.42
C LEU A 730 4.15 4.77 -9.24
N ILE A 731 5.04 4.76 -8.23
CA ILE A 731 5.97 5.87 -7.98
C ILE A 731 6.99 5.99 -9.13
N GLY A 732 7.49 4.87 -9.67
CA GLY A 732 8.39 4.86 -10.82
C GLY A 732 7.76 5.44 -12.09
N MET A 733 6.50 5.07 -12.36
CA MET A 733 5.70 5.64 -13.44
C MET A 733 5.53 7.15 -13.26
N ALA A 734 5.35 7.64 -12.03
CA ALA A 734 5.29 9.07 -11.75
C ALA A 734 6.58 9.79 -12.15
N PHE A 735 7.75 9.19 -11.85
CA PHE A 735 9.07 9.74 -12.20
C PHE A 735 9.41 9.69 -13.70
N GLU A 736 8.78 8.82 -14.48
CA GLU A 736 9.04 8.64 -15.92
C GLU A 736 7.92 9.20 -16.81
N TYR A 737 6.70 8.68 -16.69
CA TYR A 737 5.58 9.03 -17.57
C TYR A 737 4.91 10.34 -17.18
N LEU A 738 4.56 10.52 -15.90
CA LEU A 738 3.68 11.62 -15.47
C LEU A 738 4.42 12.98 -15.53
N LEU A 739 5.73 12.97 -15.25
CA LEU A 739 6.60 14.14 -15.42
C LEU A 739 6.87 14.52 -16.89
N GLU A 740 6.55 13.66 -17.86
CA GLU A 740 6.78 13.95 -19.29
C GLU A 740 5.50 13.90 -20.13
N SER A 741 4.32 14.07 -19.50
CA SER A 741 3.02 13.80 -20.13
C SER A 741 2.90 14.35 -21.55
N ASN A 742 3.22 15.63 -21.76
CA ASN A 742 3.13 16.37 -23.04
C ASN A 742 3.95 15.78 -24.21
N LYS A 743 4.88 14.85 -23.95
CA LYS A 743 5.70 14.16 -24.96
C LYS A 743 5.41 12.66 -25.06
N ASN A 744 4.40 12.17 -24.34
CA ASN A 744 4.02 10.76 -24.34
C ASN A 744 3.15 10.38 -25.55
N ALA A 745 2.67 11.34 -26.34
CA ALA A 745 1.97 11.14 -27.60
C ALA A 745 2.64 11.93 -28.72
N ASN A 746 2.66 11.38 -29.94
CA ASN A 746 3.31 12.00 -31.08
C ASN A 746 2.45 13.14 -31.66
N ASN A 747 2.89 14.38 -31.48
CA ASN A 747 2.24 15.57 -32.06
C ASN A 747 2.68 15.83 -33.52
N GLY A 748 2.97 14.77 -34.28
CA GLY A 748 3.47 14.83 -35.67
C GLY A 748 4.90 15.37 -35.85
N THR A 749 5.52 15.93 -34.80
CA THR A 749 6.81 16.64 -34.84
C THR A 749 7.93 15.93 -34.07
N THR A 750 7.60 15.06 -33.11
CA THR A 750 8.55 14.34 -32.25
C THR A 750 8.80 12.93 -32.80
N LYS A 751 9.93 12.73 -33.49
CA LYS A 751 10.36 11.41 -34.00
C LYS A 751 11.24 10.63 -33.03
N ASP A 752 11.86 11.32 -32.07
CA ASP A 752 12.84 10.76 -31.14
C ASP A 752 12.17 10.46 -29.78
N PRO A 753 12.03 9.17 -29.38
CA PRO A 753 11.43 8.79 -28.10
C PRO A 753 12.35 9.02 -26.89
N LYS A 754 13.53 9.65 -27.07
CA LYS A 754 14.44 9.97 -25.97
C LYS A 754 13.72 10.76 -24.86
N PRO A 755 13.83 10.32 -23.59
CA PRO A 755 13.37 11.10 -22.44
C PRO A 755 14.02 12.48 -22.38
N THR A 756 13.26 13.45 -21.87
CA THR A 756 13.77 14.82 -21.67
C THR A 756 14.63 14.89 -20.41
N ASN A 757 14.22 14.14 -19.39
CA ASN A 757 14.92 14.03 -18.12
C ASN A 757 15.85 12.81 -18.14
N ASP A 758 16.96 12.90 -17.39
CA ASP A 758 17.89 11.79 -17.28
C ASP A 758 17.22 10.57 -16.63
N LEU A 759 17.60 9.40 -17.14
CA LEU A 759 17.06 8.11 -16.73
C LEU A 759 17.68 7.62 -15.42
N PHE A 760 16.92 6.84 -14.68
CA PHE A 760 17.38 6.09 -13.52
C PHE A 760 16.91 4.65 -13.66
N CYS A 761 17.50 3.73 -12.91
CA CYS A 761 17.09 2.34 -12.93
C CYS A 761 15.85 2.13 -12.05
N LEU A 762 14.71 1.73 -12.61
CA LEU A 762 13.51 1.39 -11.85
C LEU A 762 13.74 0.25 -10.83
N ASN A 763 14.58 -0.74 -11.19
CA ASN A 763 14.87 -1.87 -10.29
C ASN A 763 15.66 -1.46 -9.03
N CYS A 764 16.72 -0.65 -9.15
CA CYS A 764 17.64 -0.37 -8.04
C CYS A 764 17.88 1.11 -7.71
N GLY A 765 17.19 2.05 -8.36
CA GLY A 765 17.31 3.49 -8.14
C GLY A 765 18.61 4.14 -8.62
N SER A 766 19.55 3.35 -9.16
CA SER A 766 20.83 3.86 -9.64
C SER A 766 20.64 4.86 -10.78
N THR A 767 21.27 6.03 -10.66
CA THR A 767 21.35 7.05 -11.71
C THR A 767 22.39 6.72 -12.78
N SER A 768 23.28 5.75 -12.54
CA SER A 768 24.27 5.27 -13.50
C SER A 768 23.63 4.36 -14.56
N VAL A 769 23.00 4.98 -15.56
CA VAL A 769 22.31 4.32 -16.67
C VAL A 769 22.91 4.74 -18.01
N ASP A 770 23.32 3.78 -18.83
CA ASP A 770 23.82 4.02 -20.18
C ASP A 770 22.70 3.97 -21.20
N LEU A 771 22.59 5.01 -22.04
CA LEU A 771 21.55 5.10 -23.06
C LEU A 771 22.13 4.84 -24.45
N HIS A 772 21.65 3.79 -25.12
CA HIS A 772 22.10 3.36 -26.43
C HIS A 772 21.01 3.56 -27.50
N PRO A 773 21.22 4.45 -28.50
CA PRO A 773 20.30 4.62 -29.61
C PRO A 773 20.32 3.40 -30.54
N LYS A 774 19.17 3.05 -31.09
CA LYS A 774 18.97 2.00 -32.09
C LYS A 774 18.10 2.52 -33.23
N GLN A 775 18.32 2.00 -34.45
CA GLN A 775 17.53 2.31 -35.65
C GLN A 775 17.39 3.83 -35.88
N ASP A 776 18.51 4.54 -36.02
CA ASP A 776 18.54 6.00 -36.22
C ASP A 776 17.75 6.78 -35.14
N ALA A 777 17.96 6.43 -33.87
CA ALA A 777 17.29 7.06 -32.72
C ALA A 777 15.75 6.89 -32.69
N LYS A 778 15.19 5.88 -33.36
CA LYS A 778 13.75 5.52 -33.24
C LYS A 778 13.45 4.60 -32.06
N LYS A 779 14.48 4.02 -31.45
CA LYS A 779 14.41 3.17 -30.26
C LYS A 779 15.64 3.40 -29.40
N TYR A 780 15.48 3.28 -28.08
CA TYR A 780 16.59 3.25 -27.15
C TYR A 780 16.58 1.98 -26.31
N THR A 781 17.79 1.54 -25.94
CA THR A 781 18.02 0.60 -24.85
C THR A 781 18.81 1.31 -23.78
N ALA A 782 18.33 1.26 -22.54
CA ALA A 782 19.00 1.83 -21.39
C ALA A 782 19.48 0.71 -20.47
N ASP A 783 20.76 0.70 -20.13
CA ASP A 783 21.41 -0.37 -19.36
C ASP A 783 21.88 0.16 -17.99
N CYS A 784 21.41 -0.45 -16.90
CA CYS A 784 21.87 -0.08 -15.56
C CYS A 784 23.24 -0.72 -15.25
N ARG A 785 24.25 0.10 -14.96
CA ARG A 785 25.60 -0.39 -14.59
C ARG A 785 25.64 -1.13 -13.24
N THR A 786 24.65 -0.90 -12.37
CA THR A 786 24.65 -1.39 -10.97
C THR A 786 23.94 -2.73 -10.78
N CYS A 787 22.85 -2.98 -11.50
CA CYS A 787 22.11 -4.24 -11.40
C CYS A 787 21.97 -4.99 -12.74
N GLY A 788 22.32 -4.36 -13.87
CA GLY A 788 22.19 -4.95 -15.21
C GLY A 788 20.77 -4.89 -15.79
N HIS A 789 19.83 -4.24 -15.10
CA HIS A 789 18.47 -4.07 -15.60
C HIS A 789 18.47 -3.27 -16.91
N GLN A 790 17.69 -3.76 -17.88
CA GLN A 790 17.54 -3.13 -19.19
C GLN A 790 16.15 -2.53 -19.34
N THR A 791 16.09 -1.29 -19.79
CA THR A 791 14.84 -0.61 -20.18
C THR A 791 14.86 -0.39 -21.70
N HIS A 792 13.71 -0.55 -22.36
CA HIS A 792 13.54 -0.25 -23.77
C HIS A 792 12.53 0.88 -23.96
N ILE A 793 12.90 1.87 -24.77
CA ILE A 793 12.08 3.06 -25.00
C ILE A 793 11.81 3.17 -26.50
N ASN A 794 10.54 3.14 -26.89
CA ASN A 794 10.11 3.27 -28.27
C ASN A 794 8.71 3.86 -28.38
N TYR A 795 8.23 4.09 -29.60
CA TYR A 795 6.85 4.47 -29.86
C TYR A 795 6.00 3.24 -30.25
N CYS A 796 4.72 3.26 -29.85
CA CYS A 796 3.71 2.34 -30.35
C CYS A 796 3.63 2.45 -31.87
N TRP A 797 3.62 1.32 -32.56
CA TRP A 797 3.63 1.28 -34.02
C TRP A 797 2.32 1.80 -34.65
N ASN A 798 1.20 1.73 -33.92
CA ASN A 798 -0.12 2.12 -34.43
C ASN A 798 -0.42 3.60 -34.17
N CYS A 799 -0.31 4.06 -32.92
CA CYS A 799 -0.70 5.42 -32.52
C CYS A 799 0.48 6.31 -32.09
N SER A 800 1.72 5.84 -32.23
CA SER A 800 2.93 6.59 -31.85
C SER A 800 2.96 7.09 -30.39
N THR A 801 2.28 6.41 -29.48
CA THR A 801 2.37 6.68 -28.02
C THR A 801 3.69 6.16 -27.48
N LYS A 802 4.40 6.92 -26.65
CA LYS A 802 5.69 6.54 -26.05
C LYS A 802 5.49 5.36 -25.10
N LEU A 803 6.38 4.38 -25.18
CA LEU A 803 6.38 3.17 -24.37
C LEU A 803 7.74 3.00 -23.68
N PHE A 804 7.70 2.80 -22.37
CA PHE A 804 8.80 2.30 -21.55
C PHE A 804 8.53 0.84 -21.23
N LYS A 805 9.46 -0.03 -21.62
CA LYS A 805 9.46 -1.46 -21.28
C LYS A 805 10.59 -1.75 -20.30
N HIS A 806 10.26 -2.14 -19.09
CA HIS A 806 11.19 -2.54 -18.02
C HIS A 806 11.32 -4.07 -17.92
N GLY A 807 10.84 -4.81 -18.93
CA GLY A 807 10.92 -6.26 -18.97
C GLY A 807 9.79 -6.93 -18.19
N TYR A 808 9.83 -8.26 -18.12
CA TYR A 808 8.67 -9.13 -17.84
C TYR A 808 7.91 -8.76 -16.56
N TYR A 809 8.60 -8.29 -15.53
CA TYR A 809 8.03 -8.08 -14.20
C TYR A 809 7.84 -6.62 -13.80
N TRP A 810 8.57 -5.69 -14.42
CA TRP A 810 8.63 -4.28 -13.98
C TRP A 810 7.81 -3.33 -14.85
N ASP A 811 7.14 -3.86 -15.87
CA ASP A 811 6.28 -3.08 -16.76
C ASP A 811 5.07 -2.47 -16.05
N TYR A 812 4.67 -1.28 -16.53
CA TYR A 812 3.51 -0.53 -16.04
C TYR A 812 2.20 -0.89 -16.76
N HIS A 813 2.31 -1.53 -17.92
CA HIS A 813 1.19 -1.86 -18.79
C HIS A 813 1.04 -3.37 -18.90
N LYS A 814 -0.16 -3.83 -19.27
CA LYS A 814 -0.45 -5.26 -19.46
C LYS A 814 0.53 -5.86 -20.48
N THR A 815 1.19 -6.94 -20.10
CA THR A 815 1.96 -7.79 -21.02
C THR A 815 1.01 -8.56 -21.94
N SER A 816 1.41 -8.71 -23.19
CA SER A 816 0.65 -9.44 -24.20
C SER A 816 0.62 -10.92 -23.88
N VAL A 817 -0.56 -11.55 -24.02
CA VAL A 817 -0.69 -13.01 -23.91
C VAL A 817 0.06 -13.75 -25.03
N TRP A 818 0.39 -13.04 -26.12
CA TRP A 818 1.08 -13.56 -27.30
C TRP A 818 2.60 -13.43 -27.21
N SER A 819 3.12 -12.60 -26.30
CA SER A 819 4.55 -12.30 -26.19
C SER A 819 4.92 -11.89 -24.77
N SER A 820 5.91 -12.57 -24.21
CA SER A 820 6.36 -12.41 -22.81
C SER A 820 6.94 -11.03 -22.48
N PHE A 821 7.34 -10.23 -23.48
CA PHE A 821 8.02 -8.95 -23.26
C PHE A 821 7.39 -7.78 -24.03
N ASP A 822 6.27 -8.05 -24.72
CA ASP A 822 5.54 -6.98 -25.38
C ASP A 822 4.42 -6.50 -24.47
N ILE A 823 4.45 -5.21 -24.18
CA ILE A 823 3.38 -4.54 -23.48
C ILE A 823 2.37 -3.97 -24.48
N HIS A 824 1.13 -3.88 -24.04
CA HIS A 824 0.10 -3.19 -24.77
C HIS A 824 0.20 -1.68 -24.60
N CYS A 825 -0.09 -0.94 -25.68
CA CYS A 825 -0.14 0.51 -25.66
C CYS A 825 -1.34 1.00 -24.83
N PRO A 826 -1.15 1.95 -23.89
CA PRO A 826 -2.28 2.49 -23.11
C PRO A 826 -3.32 3.18 -24.02
N ASN A 827 -2.87 3.89 -25.06
CA ASN A 827 -3.74 4.62 -25.96
C ASN A 827 -4.58 3.70 -26.87
N CYS A 828 -3.95 2.92 -27.74
CA CYS A 828 -4.67 2.16 -28.76
C CYS A 828 -4.86 0.68 -28.41
N GLY A 829 -4.33 0.22 -27.29
CA GLY A 829 -4.41 -1.17 -26.87
C GLY A 829 -3.53 -2.17 -27.62
N MET A 830 -2.88 -1.76 -28.70
CA MET A 830 -2.08 -2.67 -29.53
C MET A 830 -0.75 -2.99 -28.85
N ALA A 831 -0.37 -4.27 -28.86
CA ALA A 831 0.98 -4.71 -28.55
C ALA A 831 1.83 -4.75 -29.83
N PHE A 832 3.15 -4.89 -29.68
CA PHE A 832 4.03 -5.09 -30.84
C PHE A 832 3.76 -6.44 -31.54
N ALA A 833 3.28 -7.44 -30.80
CA ALA A 833 2.85 -8.73 -31.34
C ALA A 833 1.66 -8.62 -32.30
N ASP A 834 0.86 -7.55 -32.20
CA ASP A 834 -0.29 -7.28 -33.09
C ASP A 834 0.10 -6.55 -34.37
N LYS A 835 1.40 -6.32 -34.60
CA LYS A 835 1.84 -5.62 -35.82
C LYS A 835 1.64 -6.56 -37.04
N PRO A 836 0.89 -6.11 -38.07
CA PRO A 836 0.61 -6.90 -39.27
C PRO A 836 1.85 -7.17 -40.13
#